data_AF-A0A358NBK8-F1
#
_entry.id   AF-A0A358NBK8-F1
#
_cell.length_a   1.000
_cell.length_b   1.000
_cell.length_c   1.000
_cell.angle_alpha   90.00
_cell.angle_beta   90.00
_cell.angle_gamma   90.00
#
_symmetry.space_group_name_H-M   'P 1'
#
loop_
_entity.id
_entity.type
_entity.pdbx_description
1 polymer ?
#
loop_
_entity_poly.entity_id
_entity_poly.type
_entity_poly.pdbx_seq_one_letter_code
_entity_poly.pdbx_strand_id
1 'polypeptide(L)'
;MRGCLVPYLPLLGEIKLSNCNSPLHYGHHESGLLGSCFVFLLSTLVQPHDLSADDRRVEVIRSDGGIVVSDSRIASQIGRDVLLDGGNAVDAAVATAFALAVSWPEAGNIGGGGFMLLRPANGKNPVCVDYRETAPNSMQKDSFTRSDTTFTQKAVGVPGTVRGLALAHAKHGRLGWTRLVMPASQLASQGVPIDLPLAKSLNYVLSIPSVQSENKYSELRRVYGKPDKSDWKAGDTLLLPDLANTLRIIAQEGPDSFYKGSIAKQLVEEMGQGDGEISLQDLDQYKAIVRPAMKGKFHGYTVLGAPPPSSGGTCIIEALNIIENFNMSKWDRYDPQCIHLIAETCRRVFADRARYLGDPKYTRIPEFLTSKKYAREVAKSIDLNQATPSGLITPEINVISESPDTTHFSIVDKNGMAVSNTYTLEASWGSRIVVKGAGFLLNNEMGDFNWFPGETNAAGRIGTKPNTVAAGKRMLSSQSPTMLEKDGKLVLVTGSPGGRTIINTVLGIVLGVTEFSLTPEQAVAGARMHHQWFPDRLDLEALDHLPHSGVQGQLAEMGHQIGNRPKQGSAHTVAIDQVSNMRIGIADRRRSGGPAAHKHDTVARWDFDDEINTQLPQATYHGKIKQQWTNALPASTIDGSGCLTIKSSHPHERANTYLPVNKSAGQIAVELEVRELKFSGDQKNEIIRIGFSNDPDRPIVATSIVLSRKSDGDIVIQGESPGEGTAVPATTISQDNELAQPITLRLEINTTRGIYRIYSKSLGDSNFQNHGAGKVATSRPAKFLRLSVEGNFTDKGEVAKIESLQMNWKPDKNQNN
;
A
#
# COMPACT_ATOMS: atom_id res chain seq x y z
N MET A 1 5.26 59.04 -9.84
CA MET A 1 4.40 59.92 -9.03
C MET A 1 3.01 59.32 -8.97
N ARG A 2 2.32 59.56 -7.84
CA ARG A 2 0.87 59.45 -7.51
C ARG A 2 -0.11 59.38 -8.71
N GLY A 3 -1.27 58.71 -8.65
CA GLY A 3 -1.97 57.94 -7.60
C GLY A 3 -3.15 57.16 -8.23
N CYS A 4 -3.55 56.00 -7.70
CA CYS A 4 -4.55 55.77 -6.63
C CYS A 4 -6.03 56.04 -6.98
N LEU A 5 -6.85 54.99 -6.79
CA LEU A 5 -8.27 54.91 -6.36
C LEU A 5 -9.38 54.51 -7.37
N VAL A 6 -9.90 53.30 -7.10
CA VAL A 6 -11.26 52.72 -7.29
C VAL A 6 -12.32 53.48 -6.43
N PRO A 7 -13.63 53.13 -6.35
CA PRO A 7 -14.46 52.09 -7.03
C PRO A 7 -15.86 52.60 -7.53
N TYR A 8 -16.76 51.70 -8.01
CA TYR A 8 -18.04 51.35 -7.33
C TYR A 8 -18.90 50.30 -8.06
N LEU A 9 -19.75 49.62 -7.29
CA LEU A 9 -20.77 48.62 -7.65
C LEU A 9 -22.19 49.15 -7.32
N PRO A 10 -23.25 48.78 -8.05
CA PRO A 10 -24.65 48.74 -7.58
C PRO A 10 -25.11 47.27 -7.39
N LEU A 11 -25.68 46.82 -6.26
CA LEU A 11 -26.95 47.15 -5.57
C LEU A 11 -28.07 46.12 -5.86
N LEU A 12 -28.64 45.55 -4.78
CA LEU A 12 -30.01 45.01 -4.55
C LEU A 12 -29.91 43.99 -3.39
N GLY A 13 -30.73 44.00 -2.33
CA GLY A 13 -31.79 44.93 -1.92
C GLY A 13 -32.12 44.77 -0.42
N GLU A 14 -32.93 45.66 0.14
CA GLU A 14 -33.24 45.74 1.57
C GLU A 14 -34.25 44.67 2.07
N ILE A 15 -34.33 44.45 3.40
CA ILE A 15 -35.48 44.89 4.22
C ILE A 15 -35.20 44.77 5.74
N LYS A 16 -35.35 45.92 6.40
CA LYS A 16 -35.62 46.25 7.82
C LYS A 16 -35.68 45.14 8.89
N LEU A 17 -35.03 45.42 10.02
CA LEU A 17 -35.71 45.74 11.30
C LEU A 17 -34.93 46.82 12.06
N SER A 18 -35.58 47.63 12.89
CA SER A 18 -35.05 48.89 13.41
C SER A 18 -35.30 49.11 14.91
N ASN A 19 -34.61 50.11 15.47
CA ASN A 19 -34.79 50.77 16.78
C ASN A 19 -33.99 50.18 17.96
N CYS A 20 -33.41 50.97 18.89
CA CYS A 20 -32.96 52.37 18.86
C CYS A 20 -32.14 52.71 20.13
N ASN A 21 -31.35 53.79 20.05
CA ASN A 21 -30.95 54.71 21.14
C ASN A 21 -30.04 54.22 22.30
N SER A 22 -28.75 54.56 22.18
CA SER A 22 -28.01 55.32 23.23
C SER A 22 -28.38 56.83 23.11
N PRO A 23 -27.94 57.78 23.98
CA PRO A 23 -26.89 57.70 25.02
C PRO A 23 -27.24 58.39 26.37
N LEU A 24 -26.29 58.38 27.34
CA LEU A 24 -25.79 59.60 28.02
C LEU A 24 -24.69 59.27 29.07
N HIS A 25 -23.71 60.18 29.20
CA HIS A 25 -22.61 60.11 30.18
C HIS A 25 -22.97 60.81 31.51
N TYR A 26 -22.64 60.16 32.63
CA TYR A 26 -22.15 60.68 33.93
C TYR A 26 -21.65 59.43 34.69
N GLY A 27 -20.64 59.40 35.56
CA GLY A 27 -19.80 60.44 36.19
C GLY A 27 -18.62 59.75 36.91
N HIS A 28 -17.83 60.53 37.67
CA HIS A 28 -16.51 60.15 38.21
C HIS A 28 -16.52 59.44 39.57
N HIS A 29 -15.45 58.65 39.83
CA HIS A 29 -14.88 58.28 41.16
C HIS A 29 -15.81 57.48 42.13
N GLU A 30 -15.38 56.59 43.03
CA GLU A 30 -14.08 56.13 43.52
C GLU A 30 -14.09 54.59 43.72
N SER A 31 -12.93 53.93 43.78
CA SER A 31 -12.57 52.97 44.85
C SER A 31 -11.19 52.35 44.57
N GLY A 32 -10.36 52.28 45.62
CA GLY A 32 -9.02 51.71 45.53
C GLY A 32 -8.79 50.60 46.55
N LEU A 33 -7.94 49.66 46.13
CA LEU A 33 -7.10 48.76 46.93
C LEU A 33 -7.71 47.58 47.72
N LEU A 34 -6.96 46.46 47.58
CA LEU A 34 -6.76 45.33 48.51
C LEU A 34 -7.87 44.27 48.64
N GLY A 35 -7.65 43.13 47.97
CA GLY A 35 -8.37 41.89 48.25
C GLY A 35 -7.95 40.71 47.34
N SER A 36 -7.13 39.81 47.87
CA SER A 36 -6.92 38.42 47.43
C SER A 36 -6.43 38.12 46.00
N CYS A 37 -5.15 37.79 45.91
CA CYS A 37 -4.69 36.73 44.99
C CYS A 37 -5.18 35.35 45.45
N PHE A 38 -4.96 34.35 44.58
CA PHE A 38 -5.12 32.89 44.76
C PHE A 38 -6.48 32.24 44.45
N VAL A 39 -6.37 31.08 43.78
CA VAL A 39 -7.39 30.10 43.41
C VAL A 39 -8.41 30.52 42.34
N PHE A 40 -8.06 30.31 41.06
CA PHE A 40 -8.95 29.67 40.07
C PHE A 40 -8.13 29.19 38.86
N LEU A 41 -7.80 27.89 38.86
CA LEU A 41 -7.18 27.18 37.74
C LEU A 41 -7.68 25.72 37.80
N LEU A 42 -7.91 25.11 36.64
CA LEU A 42 -8.54 23.79 36.41
C LEU A 42 -10.08 23.75 36.53
N SER A 43 -10.77 24.03 35.42
CA SER A 43 -11.93 23.22 34.95
C SER A 43 -12.50 23.74 33.61
N THR A 44 -11.75 23.61 32.52
CA THR A 44 -12.32 23.65 31.15
C THR A 44 -11.97 22.38 30.40
N LEU A 45 -12.97 21.49 30.39
CA LEU A 45 -13.17 20.30 29.56
C LEU A 45 -12.20 20.15 28.36
N VAL A 46 -11.23 19.25 28.50
CA VAL A 46 -10.62 18.59 27.35
C VAL A 46 -11.68 17.64 26.79
N GLN A 47 -12.23 17.95 25.62
CA GLN A 47 -12.94 16.95 24.84
C GLN A 47 -11.92 15.93 24.32
N PRO A 48 -12.17 14.61 24.44
CA PRO A 48 -11.31 13.63 23.81
C PRO A 48 -11.47 13.76 22.29
N HIS A 49 -10.40 14.18 21.61
CA HIS A 49 -10.28 14.00 20.17
C HIS A 49 -10.06 12.50 19.90
N ASP A 50 -11.15 11.76 19.78
CA ASP A 50 -11.17 10.47 19.06
C ASP A 50 -10.92 10.74 17.57
N LEU A 51 -9.64 10.92 17.23
CA LEU A 51 -9.14 10.90 15.86
C LEU A 51 -8.13 9.77 15.77
N SER A 52 -8.49 8.79 14.93
CA SER A 52 -7.77 7.53 14.70
C SER A 52 -6.24 7.68 14.68
N ALA A 53 -5.56 6.87 15.50
CA ALA A 53 -4.14 6.60 15.30
C ALA A 53 -3.90 6.13 13.86
N ASP A 54 -2.99 6.82 13.16
CA ASP A 54 -2.62 6.56 11.76
C ASP A 54 -1.95 5.18 11.65
N ASP A 55 -2.69 4.18 11.15
CA ASP A 55 -2.13 2.84 10.87
C ASP A 55 -1.17 2.94 9.67
N ARG A 56 0.09 3.28 9.96
CA ARG A 56 1.19 3.46 8.98
C ARG A 56 1.70 2.15 8.36
N ARG A 57 1.08 1.02 8.69
CA ARG A 57 1.66 -0.32 8.51
C ARG A 57 1.29 -0.90 7.14
N VAL A 58 2.29 -1.35 6.38
CA VAL A 58 2.08 -2.15 5.16
C VAL A 58 1.78 -3.60 5.52
N GLU A 59 0.99 -4.29 4.68
CA GLU A 59 0.73 -5.72 4.87
C GLU A 59 1.79 -6.56 4.16
N VAL A 60 2.39 -7.49 4.91
CA VAL A 60 3.51 -8.31 4.44
C VAL A 60 3.24 -9.79 4.67
N ILE A 61 3.46 -10.61 3.65
CA ILE A 61 3.57 -12.08 3.78
C ILE A 61 4.84 -12.56 3.10
N ARG A 62 5.40 -13.70 3.53
CA ARG A 62 6.52 -14.34 2.80
C ARG A 62 6.17 -15.77 2.40
N SER A 63 6.82 -16.27 1.35
CA SER A 63 6.55 -17.60 0.79
C SER A 63 7.74 -18.18 0.03
N ASP A 64 7.96 -19.50 0.20
CA ASP A 64 8.91 -20.31 -0.56
C ASP A 64 8.37 -20.66 -1.96
N GLY A 65 7.05 -20.80 -2.10
CA GLY A 65 6.30 -20.90 -3.35
C GLY A 65 5.88 -19.53 -3.91
N GLY A 66 5.03 -19.51 -4.94
CA GLY A 66 4.62 -18.27 -5.62
C GLY A 66 3.76 -17.31 -4.79
N ILE A 67 3.68 -16.05 -5.22
CA ILE A 67 2.99 -14.95 -4.53
C ILE A 67 2.32 -13.99 -5.51
N VAL A 68 1.21 -13.38 -5.08
CA VAL A 68 0.41 -12.39 -5.81
C VAL A 68 0.09 -11.21 -4.89
N VAL A 69 0.21 -9.98 -5.37
CA VAL A 69 -0.13 -8.76 -4.62
C VAL A 69 -0.90 -7.79 -5.51
N SER A 70 -2.05 -7.30 -5.06
CA SER A 70 -2.93 -6.40 -5.82
C SER A 70 -3.84 -5.56 -4.91
N ASP A 71 -4.53 -4.57 -5.51
CA ASP A 71 -5.56 -3.72 -4.87
C ASP A 71 -6.80 -4.51 -4.36
N SER A 72 -6.93 -5.81 -4.64
CA SER A 72 -8.02 -6.67 -4.13
C SER A 72 -7.49 -7.98 -3.54
N ARG A 73 -7.78 -8.23 -2.25
CA ARG A 73 -7.42 -9.49 -1.60
C ARG A 73 -8.06 -10.71 -2.29
N ILE A 74 -9.30 -10.57 -2.77
CA ILE A 74 -10.02 -11.65 -3.47
C ILE A 74 -9.33 -11.96 -4.81
N ALA A 75 -8.91 -10.94 -5.55
CA ALA A 75 -8.18 -11.13 -6.79
C ALA A 75 -6.77 -11.72 -6.58
N SER A 76 -6.10 -11.34 -5.48
CA SER A 76 -4.85 -11.97 -5.05
C SER A 76 -5.04 -13.45 -4.70
N GLN A 77 -6.12 -13.79 -3.98
CA GLN A 77 -6.48 -15.18 -3.65
C GLN A 77 -6.77 -16.01 -4.90
N ILE A 78 -7.56 -15.51 -5.85
CA ILE A 78 -7.83 -16.20 -7.13
C ILE A 78 -6.55 -16.44 -7.93
N GLY A 79 -5.63 -15.46 -7.96
CA GLY A 79 -4.31 -15.62 -8.58
C GLY A 79 -3.44 -16.67 -7.87
N ARG A 80 -3.41 -16.67 -6.53
CA ARG A 80 -2.77 -17.70 -5.71
C ARG A 80 -3.32 -19.09 -6.02
N ASP A 81 -4.64 -19.23 -6.15
CA ASP A 81 -5.28 -20.52 -6.38
C ASP A 81 -4.93 -21.08 -7.77
N VAL A 82 -4.75 -20.21 -8.76
CA VAL A 82 -4.19 -20.58 -10.07
C VAL A 82 -2.72 -21.02 -9.98
N LEU A 83 -1.91 -20.41 -9.11
CA LEU A 83 -0.57 -20.92 -8.84
C LEU A 83 -0.64 -22.29 -8.15
N LEU A 84 -1.56 -22.50 -7.19
CA LEU A 84 -1.74 -23.78 -6.47
C LEU A 84 -2.07 -24.93 -7.43
N ASP A 85 -2.93 -24.66 -8.42
CA ASP A 85 -3.28 -25.60 -9.50
C ASP A 85 -2.14 -25.87 -10.50
N GLY A 86 -0.94 -25.34 -10.25
CA GLY A 86 0.27 -25.58 -11.04
C GLY A 86 0.50 -24.61 -12.20
N GLY A 87 -0.33 -23.55 -12.29
CA GLY A 87 -0.11 -22.42 -13.18
C GLY A 87 1.15 -21.63 -12.85
N ASN A 88 1.56 -20.78 -13.79
CA ASN A 88 2.71 -19.88 -13.64
C ASN A 88 2.27 -18.42 -13.39
N ALA A 89 3.25 -17.51 -13.35
CA ALA A 89 2.99 -16.09 -13.08
C ALA A 89 2.05 -15.42 -14.10
N VAL A 90 2.01 -15.90 -15.35
CA VAL A 90 1.10 -15.39 -16.39
C VAL A 90 -0.30 -15.94 -16.23
N ASP A 91 -0.46 -17.23 -15.94
CA ASP A 91 -1.77 -17.81 -15.62
C ASP A 91 -2.42 -17.04 -14.47
N ALA A 92 -1.65 -16.81 -13.40
CA ALA A 92 -2.08 -16.06 -12.23
C ALA A 92 -2.39 -14.59 -12.56
N ALA A 93 -1.58 -13.93 -13.39
CA ALA A 93 -1.82 -12.55 -13.83
C ALA A 93 -3.14 -12.40 -14.60
N VAL A 94 -3.45 -13.36 -15.48
CA VAL A 94 -4.71 -13.37 -16.24
C VAL A 94 -5.90 -13.54 -15.29
N ALA A 95 -5.84 -14.49 -14.36
CA ALA A 95 -6.92 -14.73 -13.41
C ALA A 95 -7.13 -13.57 -12.42
N THR A 96 -6.05 -12.98 -11.90
CA THR A 96 -6.10 -11.79 -11.04
C THR A 96 -6.67 -10.59 -11.79
N ALA A 97 -6.30 -10.33 -13.05
CA ALA A 97 -6.84 -9.22 -13.83
C ALA A 97 -8.35 -9.37 -14.10
N PHE A 98 -8.84 -10.57 -14.43
CA PHE A 98 -10.28 -10.81 -14.57
C PHE A 98 -11.02 -10.69 -13.21
N ALA A 99 -10.42 -11.15 -12.10
CA ALA A 99 -11.02 -11.00 -10.77
C ALA A 99 -11.05 -9.54 -10.30
N LEU A 100 -10.07 -8.72 -10.67
CA LEU A 100 -10.05 -7.27 -10.41
C LEU A 100 -11.14 -6.52 -11.20
N ALA A 101 -11.55 -7.00 -12.39
CA ALA A 101 -12.67 -6.39 -13.12
C ALA A 101 -14.02 -6.47 -12.38
N VAL A 102 -14.11 -7.38 -11.41
CA VAL A 102 -15.28 -7.62 -10.58
C VAL A 102 -15.11 -7.03 -9.18
N SER A 103 -13.96 -7.27 -8.55
CA SER A 103 -13.68 -6.89 -7.15
C SER A 103 -13.02 -5.52 -6.97
N TRP A 104 -12.52 -4.90 -8.05
CA TRP A 104 -11.98 -3.54 -8.06
C TRP A 104 -12.42 -2.77 -9.32
N PRO A 105 -13.75 -2.61 -9.54
CA PRO A 105 -14.31 -2.15 -10.81
C PRO A 105 -13.90 -0.72 -11.20
N GLU A 106 -13.54 0.12 -10.22
CA GLU A 106 -13.11 1.51 -10.42
C GLU A 106 -11.87 1.67 -11.31
N ALA A 107 -11.07 0.63 -11.48
CA ALA A 107 -9.85 0.67 -12.31
C ALA A 107 -9.51 -0.67 -13.00
N GLY A 108 -9.88 -1.81 -12.41
CA GLY A 108 -9.42 -3.13 -12.84
C GLY A 108 -10.14 -3.76 -14.04
N ASN A 109 -10.75 -2.96 -14.92
CA ASN A 109 -11.84 -3.41 -15.78
C ASN A 109 -11.42 -4.01 -17.15
N ILE A 110 -12.31 -4.78 -17.77
CA ILE A 110 -12.10 -5.39 -19.10
C ILE A 110 -12.29 -4.39 -20.26
N GLY A 111 -12.98 -3.26 -20.02
CA GLY A 111 -13.19 -2.17 -20.98
C GLY A 111 -12.05 -1.15 -21.06
N GLY A 112 -10.86 -1.47 -20.54
CA GLY A 112 -9.66 -0.62 -20.58
C GLY A 112 -8.43 -1.30 -21.20
N GLY A 113 -7.24 -0.93 -20.73
CA GLY A 113 -5.97 -1.37 -21.30
C GLY A 113 -4.75 -1.07 -20.42
N GLY A 114 -3.56 -1.49 -20.88
CA GLY A 114 -2.33 -1.35 -20.08
C GLY A 114 -1.11 -2.12 -20.59
N PHE A 115 -0.19 -2.39 -19.65
CA PHE A 115 1.13 -2.99 -19.93
C PHE A 115 1.46 -4.10 -18.92
N MET A 116 1.80 -5.28 -19.45
CA MET A 116 2.31 -6.42 -18.67
C MET A 116 3.81 -6.59 -18.91
N LEU A 117 4.64 -6.15 -17.97
CA LEU A 117 6.08 -6.44 -17.98
C LEU A 117 6.31 -7.86 -17.45
N LEU A 118 6.97 -8.68 -18.25
CA LEU A 118 7.22 -10.10 -18.01
C LEU A 118 8.72 -10.41 -18.01
N ARG A 119 9.18 -11.06 -16.95
CA ARG A 119 10.52 -11.66 -16.84
C ARG A 119 10.38 -13.18 -16.77
N PRO A 120 10.86 -13.94 -17.77
CA PRO A 120 10.90 -15.39 -17.69
C PRO A 120 11.78 -15.87 -16.52
N ALA A 121 11.53 -17.07 -15.99
CA ALA A 121 12.27 -17.62 -14.86
C ALA A 121 13.80 -17.58 -15.03
N ASN A 122 14.28 -17.83 -16.25
CA ASN A 122 15.70 -17.82 -16.63
C ASN A 122 16.31 -16.41 -16.79
N GLY A 123 15.56 -15.32 -16.58
CA GLY A 123 15.99 -13.92 -16.73
C GLY A 123 16.26 -13.45 -18.17
N LYS A 124 16.17 -14.34 -19.17
CA LYS A 124 16.51 -14.02 -20.56
C LYS A 124 15.29 -13.40 -21.26
N ASN A 125 15.56 -12.42 -22.12
CA ASN A 125 14.59 -11.78 -23.00
C ASN A 125 13.28 -11.33 -22.29
N PRO A 126 13.35 -10.48 -21.24
CA PRO A 126 12.15 -9.87 -20.68
C PRO A 126 11.42 -9.04 -21.75
N VAL A 127 10.09 -9.11 -21.72
CA VAL A 127 9.19 -8.49 -22.70
C VAL A 127 8.10 -7.71 -22.00
N CYS A 128 7.47 -6.79 -22.71
CA CYS A 128 6.26 -6.11 -22.30
C CYS A 128 5.14 -6.46 -23.28
N VAL A 129 4.00 -6.94 -22.78
CA VAL A 129 2.76 -7.01 -23.58
C VAL A 129 2.09 -5.65 -23.46
N ASP A 130 2.11 -4.88 -24.55
CA ASP A 130 1.38 -3.63 -24.75
C ASP A 130 -0.02 -3.98 -25.24
N TYR A 131 -1.00 -3.75 -24.38
CA TYR A 131 -2.42 -3.82 -24.69
C TYR A 131 -3.08 -2.47 -24.35
N ARG A 132 -2.37 -1.38 -24.64
CA ARG A 132 -2.90 -0.02 -24.59
C ARG A 132 -4.02 0.14 -25.60
N GLU A 133 -5.02 0.91 -25.24
CA GLU A 133 -6.13 1.31 -26.09
C GLU A 133 -5.64 2.02 -27.35
N THR A 134 -6.41 1.90 -28.44
CA THR A 134 -6.16 2.67 -29.67
C THR A 134 -7.30 3.61 -29.95
N ALA A 135 -6.99 4.77 -30.55
CA ALA A 135 -8.00 5.64 -31.13
C ALA A 135 -8.84 4.88 -32.17
N PRO A 136 -10.17 5.06 -32.21
CA PRO A 136 -11.00 4.66 -33.33
C PRO A 136 -10.45 5.18 -34.66
N ASN A 137 -10.70 4.46 -35.75
CA ASN A 137 -10.17 4.81 -37.07
C ASN A 137 -10.74 6.13 -37.65
N SER A 138 -11.90 6.58 -37.18
CA SER A 138 -12.47 7.89 -37.53
C SER A 138 -11.71 9.07 -36.91
N MET A 139 -11.06 8.88 -35.76
CA MET A 139 -10.49 9.97 -34.96
C MET A 139 -9.29 10.65 -35.63
N GLN A 140 -9.33 11.98 -35.64
CA GLN A 140 -8.32 12.88 -36.22
C GLN A 140 -7.72 13.80 -35.15
N LYS A 141 -6.70 14.55 -35.54
CA LYS A 141 -5.95 15.48 -34.68
C LYS A 141 -6.85 16.49 -33.93
N ASP A 142 -7.94 16.89 -34.56
CA ASP A 142 -8.89 17.94 -34.20
C ASP A 142 -10.27 17.38 -33.80
N SER A 143 -10.39 16.08 -33.55
CA SER A 143 -11.65 15.46 -33.08
C SER A 143 -12.13 16.01 -31.73
N PHE A 144 -11.25 16.55 -30.89
CA PHE A 144 -11.60 17.14 -29.59
C PHE A 144 -11.60 18.68 -29.61
N THR A 145 -12.54 19.24 -28.87
CA THR A 145 -12.88 20.65 -28.75
C THR A 145 -12.85 21.08 -27.28
N ARG A 146 -12.93 22.38 -26.99
CA ARG A 146 -12.91 22.88 -25.59
C ARG A 146 -14.16 22.53 -24.78
N SER A 147 -15.25 22.11 -25.43
CA SER A 147 -16.49 21.64 -24.80
C SER A 147 -16.52 20.14 -24.50
N ASP A 148 -15.59 19.37 -25.07
CA ASP A 148 -15.50 17.94 -24.79
C ASP A 148 -15.00 17.70 -23.35
N THR A 149 -15.41 16.58 -22.76
CA THR A 149 -14.96 16.14 -21.43
C THR A 149 -14.57 14.68 -21.49
N THR A 150 -13.80 14.20 -20.52
CA THR A 150 -13.40 12.79 -20.47
C THR A 150 -14.54 11.85 -20.06
N PHE A 151 -15.68 12.36 -19.58
CA PHE A 151 -16.81 11.54 -19.12
C PHE A 151 -17.88 11.40 -20.22
N THR A 152 -17.48 10.99 -21.43
CA THR A 152 -18.37 10.75 -22.59
C THR A 152 -17.94 9.53 -23.41
N GLN A 153 -18.80 9.03 -24.30
CA GLN A 153 -18.50 7.91 -25.19
C GLN A 153 -17.35 8.25 -26.16
N LYS A 154 -17.21 9.51 -26.57
CA LYS A 154 -16.12 10.01 -27.42
C LYS A 154 -14.73 9.86 -26.81
N ALA A 155 -14.64 9.88 -25.47
CA ALA A 155 -13.38 9.71 -24.76
C ALA A 155 -12.89 8.24 -24.70
N VAL A 156 -13.71 7.29 -25.13
CA VAL A 156 -13.43 5.85 -25.04
C VAL A 156 -12.46 5.42 -26.16
N GLY A 157 -11.31 4.89 -25.78
CA GLY A 157 -10.40 4.18 -26.67
C GLY A 157 -10.79 2.71 -26.83
N VAL A 158 -10.41 2.08 -27.94
CA VAL A 158 -10.73 0.67 -28.23
C VAL A 158 -10.13 -0.26 -27.16
N PRO A 159 -10.92 -1.02 -26.38
CA PRO A 159 -10.42 -1.75 -25.20
C PRO A 159 -9.42 -2.87 -25.52
N GLY A 160 -8.32 -2.89 -24.77
CA GLY A 160 -7.19 -3.81 -24.98
C GLY A 160 -7.08 -4.96 -23.98
N THR A 161 -7.62 -4.85 -22.76
CA THR A 161 -7.39 -5.80 -21.66
C THR A 161 -7.60 -7.26 -22.06
N VAL A 162 -8.74 -7.62 -22.63
CA VAL A 162 -9.05 -9.02 -22.98
C VAL A 162 -8.06 -9.58 -24.00
N ARG A 163 -7.72 -8.82 -25.05
CA ARG A 163 -6.75 -9.23 -26.09
C ARG A 163 -5.32 -9.30 -25.55
N GLY A 164 -4.95 -8.41 -24.63
CA GLY A 164 -3.65 -8.39 -23.95
C GLY A 164 -3.41 -9.62 -23.09
N LEU A 165 -4.36 -9.91 -22.19
CA LEU A 165 -4.33 -11.10 -21.33
C LEU A 165 -4.31 -12.39 -22.15
N ALA A 166 -5.11 -12.46 -23.22
CA ALA A 166 -5.10 -13.58 -24.15
C ALA A 166 -3.76 -13.76 -24.88
N LEU A 167 -3.11 -12.68 -25.31
CA LEU A 167 -1.80 -12.73 -25.98
C LEU A 167 -0.69 -13.18 -25.03
N ALA A 168 -0.73 -12.73 -23.77
CA ALA A 168 0.18 -13.20 -22.72
C ALA A 168 -0.03 -14.70 -22.46
N HIS A 169 -1.28 -15.13 -22.24
CA HIS A 169 -1.65 -16.53 -22.01
C HIS A 169 -1.23 -17.44 -23.16
N ALA A 170 -1.54 -17.09 -24.41
CA ALA A 170 -1.20 -17.88 -25.59
C ALA A 170 0.31 -18.06 -25.82
N LYS A 171 1.15 -17.16 -25.27
CA LYS A 171 2.62 -17.23 -25.38
C LYS A 171 3.32 -17.85 -24.19
N HIS A 172 2.75 -17.73 -22.99
CA HIS A 172 3.45 -18.00 -21.74
C HIS A 172 2.61 -18.73 -20.69
N GLY A 173 1.29 -18.86 -20.87
CA GLY A 173 0.41 -19.59 -19.96
C GLY A 173 0.60 -21.11 -20.00
N ARG A 174 0.04 -21.79 -19.01
CA ARG A 174 0.11 -23.25 -18.84
C ARG A 174 -1.26 -23.89 -18.56
N LEU A 175 -2.17 -23.20 -17.88
CA LEU A 175 -3.50 -23.73 -17.60
C LEU A 175 -4.50 -23.41 -18.74
N GLY A 176 -5.61 -24.12 -18.80
CA GLY A 176 -6.67 -23.83 -19.78
C GLY A 176 -7.36 -22.48 -19.50
N TRP A 177 -7.62 -21.70 -20.56
CA TRP A 177 -8.20 -20.34 -20.49
C TRP A 177 -9.42 -20.24 -19.57
N THR A 178 -10.37 -21.18 -19.69
CA THR A 178 -11.59 -21.21 -18.87
C THR A 178 -11.31 -21.26 -17.37
N ARG A 179 -10.25 -21.94 -16.91
CA ARG A 179 -9.86 -21.98 -15.48
C ARG A 179 -9.43 -20.61 -14.95
N LEU A 180 -8.92 -19.74 -15.83
CA LEU A 180 -8.43 -18.42 -15.47
C LEU A 180 -9.57 -17.38 -15.42
N VAL A 181 -10.55 -17.48 -16.33
CA VAL A 181 -11.65 -16.49 -16.46
C VAL A 181 -12.89 -16.86 -15.64
N MET A 182 -13.25 -18.16 -15.56
CA MET A 182 -14.48 -18.61 -14.89
C MET A 182 -14.61 -18.20 -13.41
N PRO A 183 -13.54 -18.15 -12.58
CA PRO A 183 -13.65 -17.69 -11.19
C PRO A 183 -14.15 -16.25 -11.07
N ALA A 184 -13.81 -15.38 -12.03
CA ALA A 184 -14.31 -14.00 -12.04
C ALA A 184 -15.80 -13.94 -12.43
N SER A 185 -16.25 -14.76 -13.38
CA SER A 185 -17.67 -14.91 -13.71
C SER A 185 -18.47 -15.41 -12.48
N GLN A 186 -17.93 -16.41 -11.77
CA GLN A 186 -18.53 -16.93 -10.54
C GLN A 186 -18.63 -15.85 -9.46
N LEU A 187 -17.53 -15.13 -9.18
CA LEU A 187 -17.50 -14.01 -8.24
C LEU A 187 -18.52 -12.91 -8.60
N ALA A 188 -18.67 -12.57 -9.87
CA ALA A 188 -19.63 -11.57 -10.34
C ALA A 188 -21.10 -12.02 -10.14
N SER A 189 -21.36 -13.33 -10.29
CA SER A 189 -22.70 -13.92 -10.10
C SER A 189 -23.09 -14.18 -8.65
N GLN A 190 -22.12 -14.58 -7.81
CA GLN A 190 -22.33 -14.92 -6.39
C GLN A 190 -22.26 -13.68 -5.50
N GLY A 191 -21.50 -12.67 -5.94
CA GLY A 191 -21.39 -11.37 -5.32
C GLY A 191 -20.02 -11.11 -4.70
N VAL A 192 -19.61 -9.85 -4.73
CA VAL A 192 -18.40 -9.35 -4.07
C VAL A 192 -18.79 -8.82 -2.69
N PRO A 193 -18.23 -9.34 -1.58
CA PRO A 193 -18.34 -8.69 -0.28
C PRO A 193 -17.56 -7.37 -0.33
N ILE A 194 -18.25 -6.26 -0.14
CA ILE A 194 -17.68 -4.92 -0.21
C ILE A 194 -16.86 -4.64 1.06
N ASP A 195 -15.66 -4.10 0.88
CA ASP A 195 -14.86 -3.55 1.97
C ASP A 195 -15.08 -2.03 2.14
N LEU A 196 -14.51 -1.44 3.19
CA LEU A 196 -14.75 -0.02 3.49
C LEU A 196 -14.26 0.93 2.37
N PRO A 197 -13.08 0.73 1.74
CA PRO A 197 -12.67 1.58 0.61
C PRO A 197 -13.52 1.40 -0.64
N LEU A 198 -13.95 0.19 -1.01
CA LEU A 198 -14.86 -0.01 -2.13
C LEU A 198 -16.24 0.62 -1.87
N ALA A 199 -16.78 0.49 -0.65
CA ALA A 199 -18.01 1.20 -0.26
C ALA A 199 -17.87 2.72 -0.42
N LYS A 200 -16.75 3.30 0.03
CA LYS A 200 -16.46 4.73 -0.15
C LYS A 200 -16.36 5.12 -1.62
N SER A 201 -15.74 4.30 -2.47
CA SER A 201 -15.62 4.57 -3.91
C SER A 201 -16.97 4.51 -4.63
N LEU A 202 -17.78 3.47 -4.35
CA LEU A 202 -19.14 3.33 -4.85
C LEU A 202 -20.03 4.52 -4.45
N ASN A 203 -20.09 4.85 -3.16
CA ASN A 203 -20.91 5.95 -2.67
C ASN A 203 -20.43 7.30 -3.24
N TYR A 204 -19.11 7.50 -3.36
CA TYR A 204 -18.54 8.68 -3.99
C TYR A 204 -19.01 8.82 -5.44
N VAL A 205 -18.81 7.82 -6.31
CA VAL A 205 -19.18 7.94 -7.74
C VAL A 205 -20.69 8.13 -7.91
N LEU A 206 -21.52 7.46 -7.11
CA LEU A 206 -22.98 7.59 -7.13
C LEU A 206 -23.49 8.93 -6.56
N SER A 207 -22.69 9.62 -5.74
CA SER A 207 -23.01 10.95 -5.19
C SER A 207 -22.70 12.10 -6.15
N ILE A 208 -21.95 11.85 -7.23
CA ILE A 208 -21.55 12.90 -8.18
C ILE A 208 -22.81 13.51 -8.83
N PRO A 209 -23.02 14.84 -8.81
CA PRO A 209 -24.27 15.44 -9.28
C PRO A 209 -24.66 15.09 -10.73
N SER A 210 -23.68 15.03 -11.65
CA SER A 210 -23.93 14.59 -13.04
C SER A 210 -24.30 13.10 -13.13
N VAL A 211 -23.68 12.25 -12.31
CA VAL A 211 -24.04 10.82 -12.19
C VAL A 211 -25.46 10.65 -11.65
N GLN A 212 -25.98 11.59 -10.85
CA GLN A 212 -27.35 11.54 -10.37
C GLN A 212 -28.38 12.06 -11.39
N SER A 213 -28.07 13.17 -12.08
CA SER A 213 -29.03 13.88 -12.93
C SER A 213 -29.05 13.47 -14.40
N GLU A 214 -27.93 13.02 -14.97
CA GLU A 214 -27.83 12.77 -16.42
C GLU A 214 -28.26 11.34 -16.80
N ASN A 215 -29.00 11.21 -17.90
CA ASN A 215 -29.52 9.91 -18.36
C ASN A 215 -28.43 8.95 -18.85
N LYS A 216 -27.30 9.45 -19.38
CA LYS A 216 -26.19 8.60 -19.86
C LYS A 216 -25.51 7.75 -18.78
N TYR A 217 -25.62 8.15 -17.50
CA TYR A 217 -25.11 7.34 -16.37
C TYR A 217 -26.20 6.48 -15.69
N SER A 218 -27.39 6.34 -16.32
CA SER A 218 -28.47 5.52 -15.78
C SER A 218 -28.05 4.06 -15.56
N GLU A 219 -27.22 3.51 -16.45
CA GLU A 219 -26.73 2.13 -16.33
C GLU A 219 -25.69 1.98 -15.20
N LEU A 220 -24.84 2.99 -14.97
CA LEU A 220 -23.95 3.03 -13.80
C LEU A 220 -24.78 3.00 -12.50
N ARG A 221 -25.84 3.82 -12.42
CA ARG A 221 -26.77 3.85 -11.28
C ARG A 221 -27.48 2.50 -11.09
N ARG A 222 -27.84 1.81 -12.17
CA ARG A 222 -28.51 0.50 -12.11
C ARG A 222 -27.57 -0.63 -11.66
N VAL A 223 -26.34 -0.65 -12.17
CA VAL A 223 -25.38 -1.75 -11.95
C VAL A 223 -24.65 -1.60 -10.61
N TYR A 224 -24.30 -0.38 -10.22
CA TYR A 224 -23.50 -0.12 -9.02
C TYR A 224 -24.26 0.56 -7.87
N GLY A 225 -25.49 1.05 -8.10
CA GLY A 225 -26.34 1.57 -7.02
C GLY A 225 -27.16 0.49 -6.32
N LYS A 226 -27.51 0.70 -5.04
CA LYS A 226 -28.41 -0.19 -4.31
C LYS A 226 -29.86 0.02 -4.78
N PRO A 227 -30.69 -1.04 -4.90
CA PRO A 227 -32.10 -0.91 -5.30
C PRO A 227 -32.94 0.00 -4.38
N ASP A 228 -32.59 0.05 -3.09
CA ASP A 228 -33.21 0.92 -2.07
C ASP A 228 -32.64 2.35 -2.05
N LYS A 229 -31.63 2.64 -2.89
CA LYS A 229 -30.87 3.90 -2.95
C LYS A 229 -30.15 4.27 -1.65
N SER A 230 -29.94 3.32 -0.74
CA SER A 230 -29.08 3.52 0.43
C SER A 230 -27.59 3.54 0.04
N ASP A 231 -26.76 4.05 0.94
CA ASP A 231 -25.31 3.93 0.84
C ASP A 231 -24.84 2.48 1.02
N TRP A 232 -23.80 2.10 0.29
CA TRP A 232 -23.04 0.88 0.52
C TRP A 232 -22.25 0.95 1.82
N LYS A 233 -22.15 -0.19 2.51
CA LYS A 233 -21.39 -0.36 3.74
C LYS A 233 -20.46 -1.56 3.62
N ALA A 234 -19.39 -1.57 4.42
CA ALA A 234 -18.52 -2.74 4.51
C ALA A 234 -19.34 -3.96 5.00
N GLY A 235 -19.23 -5.08 4.29
CA GLY A 235 -20.05 -6.28 4.51
C GLY A 235 -21.30 -6.38 3.64
N ASP A 236 -21.73 -5.31 2.96
CA ASP A 236 -22.74 -5.43 1.89
C ASP A 236 -22.19 -6.28 0.73
N THR A 237 -23.08 -6.83 -0.11
CA THR A 237 -22.70 -7.67 -1.26
C THR A 237 -23.10 -7.01 -2.59
N LEU A 238 -22.13 -6.78 -3.48
CA LEU A 238 -22.35 -6.27 -4.83
C LEU A 238 -22.55 -7.44 -5.82
N LEU A 239 -23.68 -7.48 -6.52
CA LEU A 239 -23.98 -8.45 -7.57
C LEU A 239 -23.81 -7.82 -8.95
N LEU A 240 -23.11 -8.50 -9.87
CA LEU A 240 -22.81 -8.00 -11.22
C LEU A 240 -23.23 -9.04 -12.29
N PRO A 241 -24.53 -9.35 -12.43
CA PRO A 241 -25.01 -10.47 -13.26
C PRO A 241 -24.69 -10.32 -14.76
N ASP A 242 -24.77 -9.10 -15.30
CA ASP A 242 -24.46 -8.84 -16.70
C ASP A 242 -22.97 -9.07 -17.00
N LEU A 243 -22.09 -8.57 -16.11
CA LEU A 243 -20.65 -8.82 -16.18
C LEU A 243 -20.33 -10.31 -15.99
N ALA A 244 -21.03 -11.00 -15.08
CA ALA A 244 -20.88 -12.44 -14.89
C ALA A 244 -21.16 -13.21 -16.18
N ASN A 245 -22.20 -12.82 -16.92
CA ASN A 245 -22.53 -13.41 -18.21
C ASN A 245 -21.48 -13.09 -19.29
N THR A 246 -21.03 -11.84 -19.39
CA THR A 246 -19.93 -11.44 -20.30
C THR A 246 -18.65 -12.23 -20.01
N LEU A 247 -18.24 -12.36 -18.75
CA LEU A 247 -17.07 -13.14 -18.35
C LEU A 247 -17.26 -14.65 -18.62
N ARG A 248 -18.48 -15.18 -18.48
CA ARG A 248 -18.81 -16.57 -18.81
C ARG A 248 -18.64 -16.84 -20.31
N ILE A 249 -19.13 -15.94 -21.16
CA ILE A 249 -18.97 -15.99 -22.62
C ILE A 249 -17.48 -15.97 -22.97
N ILE A 250 -16.70 -15.02 -22.42
CA ILE A 250 -15.24 -14.94 -22.65
C ILE A 250 -14.52 -16.21 -22.17
N ALA A 251 -14.98 -16.83 -21.07
CA ALA A 251 -14.40 -18.07 -20.54
C ALA A 251 -14.71 -19.32 -21.39
N GLN A 252 -15.87 -19.37 -22.04
CA GLN A 252 -16.38 -20.53 -22.79
C GLN A 252 -16.08 -20.45 -24.30
N GLU A 253 -16.28 -19.28 -24.91
CA GLU A 253 -16.09 -19.02 -26.34
C GLU A 253 -14.70 -18.41 -26.66
N GLY A 254 -13.94 -18.07 -25.61
CA GLY A 254 -12.61 -17.49 -25.74
C GLY A 254 -12.62 -15.97 -25.99
N PRO A 255 -11.43 -15.35 -26.10
CA PRO A 255 -11.26 -13.90 -26.13
C PRO A 255 -11.82 -13.21 -27.38
N ASP A 256 -12.04 -13.93 -28.49
CA ASP A 256 -12.62 -13.36 -29.71
C ASP A 256 -14.10 -12.96 -29.55
N SER A 257 -14.82 -13.58 -28.60
CA SER A 257 -16.22 -13.25 -28.29
C SER A 257 -16.42 -11.78 -27.89
N PHE A 258 -15.44 -11.17 -27.19
CA PHE A 258 -15.45 -9.76 -26.81
C PHE A 258 -15.37 -8.82 -28.04
N TYR A 259 -14.66 -9.23 -29.09
CA TYR A 259 -14.34 -8.37 -30.24
C TYR A 259 -15.20 -8.63 -31.49
N LYS A 260 -15.87 -9.80 -31.58
CA LYS A 260 -16.61 -10.23 -32.78
C LYS A 260 -18.04 -10.73 -32.50
N GLY A 261 -18.40 -10.92 -31.23
CA GLY A 261 -19.66 -11.53 -30.80
C GLY A 261 -20.77 -10.55 -30.42
N SER A 262 -21.69 -11.01 -29.57
CA SER A 262 -22.73 -10.18 -28.96
C SER A 262 -22.16 -9.01 -28.14
N ILE A 263 -21.07 -9.27 -27.39
CA ILE A 263 -20.38 -8.27 -26.57
C ILE A 263 -19.90 -7.08 -27.43
N ALA A 264 -19.34 -7.36 -28.60
CA ALA A 264 -18.87 -6.34 -29.54
C ALA A 264 -20.02 -5.48 -30.07
N LYS A 265 -21.19 -6.09 -30.35
CA LYS A 265 -22.40 -5.36 -30.77
C LYS A 265 -22.93 -4.48 -29.64
N GLN A 266 -23.02 -5.00 -28.41
CA GLN A 266 -23.43 -4.22 -27.24
C GLN A 266 -22.53 -3.00 -26.99
N LEU A 267 -21.21 -3.14 -27.16
CA LEU A 267 -20.27 -2.02 -27.05
C LEU A 267 -20.55 -0.94 -28.12
N VAL A 268 -20.73 -1.34 -29.38
CA VAL A 268 -21.01 -0.39 -30.48
C VAL A 268 -22.42 0.23 -30.37
N GLU A 269 -23.40 -0.51 -29.85
CA GLU A 269 -24.74 0.00 -29.51
C GLU A 269 -24.67 1.06 -28.40
N GLU A 270 -23.78 0.89 -27.41
CA GLU A 270 -23.50 1.87 -26.34
C GLU A 270 -22.82 3.13 -26.89
N MET A 271 -21.89 3.00 -27.85
CA MET A 271 -21.30 4.16 -28.55
C MET A 271 -22.38 5.01 -29.24
N GLY A 272 -23.33 4.36 -29.89
CA GLY A 272 -24.47 5.00 -30.55
C GLY A 272 -25.51 5.64 -29.61
N GLN A 273 -25.39 5.48 -28.28
CA GLN A 273 -26.21 6.24 -27.32
C GLN A 273 -25.67 7.65 -27.04
N GLY A 274 -24.49 7.99 -27.54
CA GLY A 274 -23.83 9.27 -27.31
C GLY A 274 -22.94 9.70 -28.47
N ASP A 275 -21.78 10.24 -28.12
CA ASP A 275 -20.76 10.79 -29.03
C ASP A 275 -19.65 9.76 -29.36
N GLY A 276 -19.95 8.46 -29.27
CA GLY A 276 -18.98 7.38 -29.39
C GLY A 276 -18.60 7.03 -30.83
N GLU A 277 -17.30 6.77 -31.04
CA GLU A 277 -16.69 6.59 -32.36
C GLU A 277 -16.19 5.15 -32.63
N ILE A 278 -16.25 4.23 -31.65
CA ILE A 278 -15.78 2.85 -31.83
C ILE A 278 -16.78 2.07 -32.71
N SER A 279 -16.30 1.56 -33.84
CA SER A 279 -17.03 0.65 -34.73
C SER A 279 -16.68 -0.83 -34.51
N LEU A 280 -17.49 -1.73 -35.08
CA LEU A 280 -17.15 -3.17 -35.15
C LEU A 280 -15.83 -3.43 -35.88
N GLN A 281 -15.46 -2.58 -36.84
CA GLN A 281 -14.20 -2.70 -37.57
C GLN A 281 -13.00 -2.35 -36.67
N ASP A 282 -13.14 -1.35 -35.78
CA ASP A 282 -12.10 -1.01 -34.81
C ASP A 282 -11.85 -2.15 -33.82
N LEU A 283 -12.93 -2.80 -33.35
CA LEU A 283 -12.85 -3.97 -32.47
C LEU A 283 -12.20 -5.18 -33.14
N ASP A 284 -12.59 -5.51 -34.38
CA ASP A 284 -12.01 -6.63 -35.14
C ASP A 284 -10.51 -6.41 -35.45
N GLN A 285 -10.12 -5.16 -35.75
CA GLN A 285 -8.74 -4.81 -36.08
C GLN A 285 -7.82 -4.66 -34.86
N TYR A 286 -8.36 -4.55 -33.64
CA TYR A 286 -7.57 -4.33 -32.43
C TYR A 286 -6.60 -5.49 -32.15
N LYS A 287 -5.33 -5.15 -31.87
CA LYS A 287 -4.26 -6.10 -31.54
C LYS A 287 -3.39 -5.57 -30.40
N ALA A 288 -3.21 -6.41 -29.38
CA ALA A 288 -2.11 -6.27 -28.43
C ALA A 288 -0.77 -6.63 -29.09
N ILE A 289 0.33 -6.09 -28.57
CA ILE A 289 1.67 -6.14 -29.15
C ILE A 289 2.66 -6.63 -28.10
N VAL A 290 3.56 -7.55 -28.46
CA VAL A 290 4.72 -7.88 -27.60
C VAL A 290 5.92 -7.04 -28.02
N ARG A 291 6.52 -6.34 -27.05
CA ARG A 291 7.69 -5.47 -27.23
C ARG A 291 8.83 -5.97 -26.33
N PRO A 292 10.12 -5.76 -26.68
CA PRO A 292 11.21 -5.94 -25.73
C PRO A 292 11.06 -5.01 -24.53
N ALA A 293 11.42 -5.45 -23.32
CA ALA A 293 11.47 -4.57 -22.15
C ALA A 293 12.61 -3.54 -22.29
N MET A 294 12.37 -2.31 -21.81
CA MET A 294 13.43 -1.31 -21.60
C MET A 294 14.42 -1.82 -20.57
N LYS A 295 15.71 -1.48 -20.73
CA LYS A 295 16.78 -1.86 -19.79
C LYS A 295 17.68 -0.67 -19.46
N GLY A 296 17.82 -0.37 -18.18
CA GLY A 296 18.78 0.61 -17.64
C GLY A 296 19.74 -0.03 -16.64
N LYS A 297 20.78 0.71 -16.25
CA LYS A 297 21.71 0.32 -15.17
C LYS A 297 21.87 1.47 -14.19
N PHE A 298 21.85 1.15 -12.89
CA PHE A 298 22.04 2.12 -11.80
C PHE A 298 22.71 1.42 -10.61
N HIS A 299 23.88 1.90 -10.18
CA HIS A 299 24.63 1.36 -9.03
C HIS A 299 24.69 -0.18 -8.93
N GLY A 300 24.98 -0.85 -10.06
CA GLY A 300 25.09 -2.31 -10.15
C GLY A 300 23.75 -3.06 -10.36
N TYR A 301 22.61 -2.40 -10.19
CA TYR A 301 21.30 -2.93 -10.52
C TYR A 301 20.99 -2.78 -12.01
N THR A 302 20.24 -3.73 -12.57
CA THR A 302 19.59 -3.61 -13.88
C THR A 302 18.12 -3.29 -13.64
N VAL A 303 17.64 -2.22 -14.27
CA VAL A 303 16.23 -1.79 -14.20
C VAL A 303 15.52 -2.23 -15.47
N LEU A 304 14.43 -2.99 -15.32
CA LEU A 304 13.54 -3.39 -16.42
C LEU A 304 12.27 -2.56 -16.36
N GLY A 305 11.79 -2.05 -17.50
CA GLY A 305 10.57 -1.24 -17.56
C GLY A 305 9.78 -1.38 -18.86
N ALA A 306 8.53 -0.90 -18.86
CA ALA A 306 7.72 -0.83 -20.08
C ALA A 306 8.29 0.17 -21.11
N PRO A 307 8.32 -0.17 -22.41
CA PRO A 307 8.68 0.74 -23.48
C PRO A 307 7.50 1.63 -23.91
N PRO A 308 7.76 2.70 -24.70
CA PRO A 308 6.73 3.48 -25.38
C PRO A 308 5.69 2.61 -26.11
N PRO A 309 4.38 2.90 -26.02
CA PRO A 309 3.77 4.16 -25.54
C PRO A 309 3.66 4.34 -24.02
N SER A 310 4.20 3.46 -23.16
CA SER A 310 4.47 3.85 -21.78
C SER A 310 5.68 4.78 -21.72
N SER A 311 5.56 5.92 -21.04
CA SER A 311 6.70 6.76 -20.69
C SER A 311 7.54 6.19 -19.53
N GLY A 312 6.98 5.28 -18.74
CA GLY A 312 7.50 4.85 -17.45
C GLY A 312 8.93 4.36 -17.47
N GLY A 313 9.23 3.34 -18.29
CA GLY A 313 10.57 2.78 -18.39
C GLY A 313 11.61 3.81 -18.85
N THR A 314 11.25 4.66 -19.81
CA THR A 314 12.14 5.74 -20.30
C THR A 314 12.44 6.74 -19.19
N CYS A 315 11.40 7.30 -18.57
CA CYS A 315 11.54 8.34 -17.55
C CYS A 315 12.27 7.86 -16.29
N ILE A 316 12.03 6.63 -15.82
CA ILE A 316 12.74 6.07 -14.66
C ILE A 316 14.22 5.86 -14.98
N ILE A 317 14.56 5.30 -16.16
CA ILE A 317 15.96 5.07 -16.54
C ILE A 317 16.69 6.41 -16.72
N GLU A 318 16.03 7.40 -17.33
CA GLU A 318 16.56 8.76 -17.49
C GLU A 318 16.82 9.44 -16.13
N ALA A 319 15.83 9.42 -15.22
CA ALA A 319 15.97 9.97 -13.87
C ALA A 319 17.14 9.35 -13.10
N LEU A 320 17.24 8.02 -13.10
CA LEU A 320 18.35 7.29 -12.45
C LEU A 320 19.70 7.61 -13.09
N ASN A 321 19.76 7.77 -14.42
CA ASN A 321 20.98 8.19 -15.09
C ASN A 321 21.42 9.61 -14.72
N ILE A 322 20.47 10.51 -14.42
CA ILE A 322 20.75 11.89 -13.98
C ILE A 322 21.24 11.88 -12.53
N ILE A 323 20.53 11.16 -11.64
CA ILE A 323 20.85 11.05 -10.21
C ILE A 323 22.23 10.44 -9.97
N GLU A 324 22.67 9.46 -10.79
CA GLU A 324 23.99 8.81 -10.67
C GLU A 324 25.19 9.78 -10.79
N ASN A 325 24.98 11.03 -11.22
CA ASN A 325 26.03 12.07 -11.29
C ASN A 325 26.23 12.83 -9.97
N PHE A 326 25.41 12.55 -8.95
CA PHE A 326 25.43 13.22 -7.65
C PHE A 326 25.72 12.19 -6.55
N ASN A 327 26.46 12.59 -5.51
CA ASN A 327 26.58 11.77 -4.31
C ASN A 327 25.32 11.94 -3.44
N MET A 328 24.24 11.25 -3.80
CA MET A 328 22.94 11.32 -3.11
C MET A 328 23.00 10.65 -1.73
N SER A 329 23.69 9.51 -1.61
CA SER A 329 23.89 8.74 -0.35
C SER A 329 24.45 9.50 0.86
N LYS A 330 24.97 10.72 0.69
CA LYS A 330 25.41 11.59 1.80
C LYS A 330 24.26 12.25 2.57
N TRP A 331 23.05 12.19 2.02
CA TRP A 331 21.82 12.78 2.55
C TRP A 331 20.84 11.68 2.98
N ASP A 332 20.03 11.95 4.00
CA ASP A 332 18.84 11.12 4.26
C ASP A 332 17.82 11.29 3.10
N ARG A 333 16.95 10.29 2.89
CA ARG A 333 15.91 10.34 1.85
C ARG A 333 15.00 11.56 1.94
N TYR A 334 14.79 12.09 3.14
CA TYR A 334 13.91 13.24 3.40
C TYR A 334 14.69 14.55 3.65
N ASP A 335 16.02 14.54 3.55
CA ASP A 335 16.83 15.77 3.57
C ASP A 335 16.32 16.73 2.46
N PRO A 336 16.17 18.04 2.74
CA PRO A 336 15.71 19.02 1.75
C PRO A 336 16.50 18.95 0.43
N GLN A 337 17.80 18.66 0.48
CA GLN A 337 18.65 18.57 -0.70
C GLN A 337 18.45 17.28 -1.50
N CYS A 338 18.14 16.17 -0.83
CA CYS A 338 17.72 14.95 -1.50
C CYS A 338 16.40 15.16 -2.25
N ILE A 339 15.41 15.73 -1.56
CA ILE A 339 14.08 16.04 -2.12
C ILE A 339 14.22 17.03 -3.28
N HIS A 340 15.00 18.11 -3.12
CA HIS A 340 15.29 19.09 -4.16
C HIS A 340 15.91 18.43 -5.41
N LEU A 341 16.95 17.62 -5.26
CA LEU A 341 17.60 16.92 -6.38
C LEU A 341 16.62 15.98 -7.13
N ILE A 342 15.76 15.25 -6.42
CA ILE A 342 14.74 14.39 -7.03
C ILE A 342 13.70 15.25 -7.77
N ALA A 343 13.28 16.40 -7.20
CA ALA A 343 12.34 17.32 -7.82
C ALA A 343 12.91 17.94 -9.11
N GLU A 344 14.15 18.45 -9.09
CA GLU A 344 14.84 19.02 -10.26
C GLU A 344 15.07 18.00 -11.37
N THR A 345 15.39 16.75 -11.00
CA THR A 345 15.51 15.63 -11.93
C THR A 345 14.17 15.35 -12.59
N CYS A 346 13.11 15.16 -11.80
CA CYS A 346 11.77 14.89 -12.33
C CYS A 346 11.22 16.05 -13.18
N ARG A 347 11.51 17.31 -12.82
CA ARG A 347 11.15 18.50 -13.64
C ARG A 347 11.73 18.40 -15.06
N ARG A 348 12.98 17.96 -15.22
CA ARG A 348 13.63 17.79 -16.54
C ARG A 348 13.09 16.58 -17.29
N VAL A 349 12.99 15.43 -16.62
CA VAL A 349 12.46 14.18 -17.20
C VAL A 349 11.01 14.32 -17.69
N PHE A 350 10.16 15.09 -16.99
CA PHE A 350 8.79 15.35 -17.46
C PHE A 350 8.70 16.35 -18.61
N ALA A 351 9.65 17.29 -18.73
CA ALA A 351 9.77 18.13 -19.92
C ALA A 351 10.17 17.29 -21.15
N ASP A 352 11.12 16.37 -21.01
CA ASP A 352 11.51 15.46 -22.10
C ASP A 352 10.43 14.42 -22.42
N ARG A 353 9.69 13.91 -21.41
CA ARG A 353 8.46 13.12 -21.59
C ARG A 353 7.49 13.86 -22.51
N ALA A 354 7.18 15.12 -22.19
CA ALA A 354 6.28 15.95 -22.97
C ALA A 354 6.82 16.21 -24.38
N ARG A 355 8.12 16.50 -24.51
CA ARG A 355 8.74 16.90 -25.78
C ARG A 355 8.90 15.76 -26.78
N TYR A 356 9.13 14.54 -26.32
CA TYR A 356 9.60 13.44 -27.19
C TYR A 356 8.75 12.17 -27.18
N LEU A 357 7.97 11.87 -26.14
CA LEU A 357 7.36 10.54 -25.97
C LEU A 357 5.94 10.45 -26.54
N GLY A 358 5.62 9.31 -27.15
CA GLY A 358 4.33 8.99 -27.75
C GLY A 358 4.32 7.56 -28.29
N ASP A 359 3.31 7.19 -29.09
CA ASP A 359 3.29 5.89 -29.78
C ASP A 359 4.46 5.77 -30.78
N PRO A 360 5.36 4.80 -30.63
CA PRO A 360 6.51 4.62 -31.52
C PRO A 360 6.14 4.25 -32.97
N LYS A 361 4.88 3.88 -33.25
CA LYS A 361 4.37 3.73 -34.63
C LYS A 361 4.21 5.09 -35.35
N TYR A 362 4.04 6.18 -34.59
CA TYR A 362 3.76 7.53 -35.11
C TYR A 362 4.84 8.56 -34.75
N THR A 363 5.66 8.29 -33.73
CA THR A 363 6.66 9.21 -33.17
C THR A 363 8.01 8.54 -33.08
N ARG A 364 9.07 9.20 -33.58
CA ARG A 364 10.45 8.74 -33.36
C ARG A 364 10.90 9.09 -31.94
N ILE A 365 11.04 8.06 -31.10
CA ILE A 365 11.58 8.20 -29.74
C ILE A 365 13.11 8.34 -29.82
N PRO A 366 13.73 9.38 -29.23
CA PRO A 366 15.18 9.53 -29.25
C PRO A 366 15.88 8.58 -28.26
N GLU A 367 16.80 7.77 -28.77
CA GLU A 367 17.61 6.84 -27.95
C GLU A 367 18.51 7.55 -26.92
N PHE A 368 18.84 8.83 -27.14
CA PHE A 368 19.73 9.56 -26.25
C PHE A 368 19.16 9.77 -24.84
N LEU A 369 17.82 9.77 -24.68
CA LEU A 369 17.14 10.03 -23.40
C LEU A 369 17.62 9.08 -22.29
N THR A 370 17.77 7.79 -22.61
CA THR A 370 18.24 6.78 -21.65
C THR A 370 19.77 6.60 -21.63
N SER A 371 20.53 7.55 -22.18
CA SER A 371 22.00 7.49 -22.24
C SER A 371 22.68 8.23 -21.08
N LYS A 372 23.75 7.63 -20.52
CA LYS A 372 24.65 8.26 -19.53
C LYS A 372 25.39 9.50 -20.07
N LYS A 373 25.41 9.71 -21.39
CA LYS A 373 25.97 10.94 -21.99
C LYS A 373 24.98 12.09 -21.85
N TYR A 374 23.72 11.88 -22.24
CA TYR A 374 22.68 12.90 -22.14
C TYR A 374 22.44 13.30 -20.69
N ALA A 375 22.29 12.32 -19.80
CA ALA A 375 22.04 12.57 -18.39
C ALA A 375 23.13 13.41 -17.70
N ARG A 376 24.40 13.30 -18.11
CA ARG A 376 25.49 14.18 -17.64
C ARG A 376 25.34 15.63 -18.07
N GLU A 377 24.81 15.89 -19.26
CA GLU A 377 24.54 17.26 -19.71
C GLU A 377 23.31 17.84 -19.00
N VAL A 378 22.27 17.01 -18.78
CA VAL A 378 21.09 17.38 -17.99
C VAL A 378 21.47 17.67 -16.52
N ALA A 379 22.32 16.84 -15.91
CA ALA A 379 22.78 17.02 -14.52
C ALA A 379 23.52 18.35 -14.31
N LYS A 380 24.34 18.82 -15.27
CA LYS A 380 25.01 20.14 -15.19
C LYS A 380 24.05 21.33 -15.11
N SER A 381 22.80 21.14 -15.55
CA SER A 381 21.78 22.20 -15.50
C SER A 381 21.04 22.28 -14.17
N ILE A 382 21.29 21.37 -13.23
CA ILE A 382 20.68 21.34 -11.90
C ILE A 382 21.55 22.19 -10.97
N ASP A 383 21.00 23.32 -10.50
CA ASP A 383 21.49 23.96 -9.26
C ASP A 383 21.03 23.11 -8.08
N LEU A 384 21.90 22.97 -7.06
CA LEU A 384 21.63 22.22 -5.83
C LEU A 384 21.19 23.12 -4.68
N ASN A 385 20.92 24.40 -4.91
CA ASN A 385 20.44 25.33 -3.89
C ASN A 385 19.20 26.13 -4.34
N GLN A 386 18.79 26.00 -5.60
CA GLN A 386 17.72 26.81 -6.19
C GLN A 386 16.90 26.02 -7.21
N ALA A 387 15.60 25.93 -6.96
CA ALA A 387 14.64 25.35 -7.90
C ALA A 387 14.64 26.10 -9.24
N THR A 388 14.80 25.36 -10.35
CA THR A 388 14.79 25.95 -11.69
C THR A 388 13.35 26.21 -12.17
N PRO A 389 12.90 27.46 -12.38
CA PRO A 389 11.53 27.73 -12.83
C PRO A 389 11.20 26.96 -14.11
N SER A 390 10.09 26.23 -14.11
CA SER A 390 9.75 25.28 -15.18
C SER A 390 9.63 25.93 -16.56
N GLY A 391 9.28 27.22 -16.63
CA GLY A 391 9.26 28.00 -17.88
C GLY A 391 10.63 28.26 -18.51
N LEU A 392 11.74 28.09 -17.79
CA LEU A 392 13.10 28.15 -18.34
C LEU A 392 13.52 26.81 -18.98
N ILE A 393 12.86 25.72 -18.60
CA ILE A 393 13.08 24.39 -19.16
C ILE A 393 12.11 24.23 -20.34
N THR A 394 12.64 24.34 -21.57
CA THR A 394 11.88 24.31 -22.85
C THR A 394 10.85 25.45 -23.01
N PRO A 395 11.30 26.70 -23.29
CA PRO A 395 10.52 27.94 -23.10
C PRO A 395 9.42 28.26 -24.16
N GLU A 396 8.83 27.29 -24.86
CA GLU A 396 8.09 27.53 -26.12
C GLU A 396 6.53 27.38 -26.11
N ILE A 397 5.77 27.30 -24.99
CA ILE A 397 4.41 26.63 -25.00
C ILE A 397 3.26 27.16 -23.99
N ASN A 398 1.88 26.96 -24.21
CA ASN A 398 0.67 27.48 -23.37
C ASN A 398 -0.72 26.66 -23.06
N VAL A 399 -1.27 26.44 -21.81
CA VAL A 399 -2.01 25.31 -21.04
C VAL A 399 -3.52 24.86 -21.23
N ILE A 400 -4.16 23.89 -20.46
CA ILE A 400 -4.58 23.60 -19.01
C ILE A 400 -4.83 22.07 -18.58
N SER A 401 -4.32 21.57 -17.43
CA SER A 401 -4.35 20.24 -16.69
C SER A 401 -5.04 18.90 -17.17
N GLU A 402 -4.67 17.77 -16.52
CA GLU A 402 -5.10 16.33 -16.68
C GLU A 402 -5.51 15.60 -15.35
N SER A 403 -5.84 14.28 -15.39
CA SER A 403 -6.51 13.41 -14.37
C SER A 403 -5.60 12.26 -13.75
N PRO A 404 -5.98 11.51 -12.66
CA PRO A 404 -4.99 10.78 -11.83
C PRO A 404 -5.16 9.26 -11.49
N ASP A 405 -5.95 8.41 -12.16
CA ASP A 405 -6.27 7.03 -11.67
C ASP A 405 -5.68 5.85 -12.49
N THR A 406 -5.65 4.63 -11.91
CA THR A 406 -5.08 3.34 -12.45
C THR A 406 -5.22 2.20 -11.40
N THR A 407 -4.90 0.92 -11.71
CA THR A 407 -4.55 -0.16 -10.73
C THR A 407 -3.22 -0.87 -11.09
N HIS A 408 -2.59 -1.53 -10.11
CA HIS A 408 -1.34 -2.30 -10.31
C HIS A 408 -1.36 -3.65 -9.56
N PHE A 409 -0.70 -4.67 -10.13
CA PHE A 409 -0.40 -5.91 -9.41
C PHE A 409 0.98 -6.50 -9.78
N SER A 410 1.58 -7.18 -8.81
CA SER A 410 2.88 -7.86 -8.92
C SER A 410 2.78 -9.34 -8.55
N ILE A 411 3.38 -10.21 -9.36
CA ILE A 411 3.34 -11.67 -9.20
C ILE A 411 4.73 -12.27 -9.43
N VAL A 412 5.12 -13.23 -8.59
CA VAL A 412 6.29 -14.09 -8.84
C VAL A 412 5.90 -15.54 -8.55
N ASP A 413 6.09 -16.44 -9.51
CA ASP A 413 5.81 -17.87 -9.31
C ASP A 413 6.94 -18.60 -8.58
N LYS A 414 6.69 -19.86 -8.20
CA LYS A 414 7.66 -20.71 -7.49
C LYS A 414 8.96 -20.97 -8.28
N ASN A 415 8.96 -20.79 -9.60
CA ASN A 415 10.11 -20.98 -10.48
C ASN A 415 10.91 -19.69 -10.72
N GLY A 416 10.39 -18.53 -10.31
CA GLY A 416 11.02 -17.22 -10.49
C GLY A 416 10.64 -16.51 -11.79
N MET A 417 9.57 -16.95 -12.48
CA MET A 417 8.92 -16.11 -13.48
C MET A 417 8.20 -14.97 -12.76
N ALA A 418 8.32 -13.75 -13.28
CA ALA A 418 7.71 -12.56 -12.68
C ALA A 418 6.87 -11.78 -13.69
N VAL A 419 5.77 -11.21 -13.18
CA VAL A 419 4.88 -10.30 -13.88
C VAL A 419 4.68 -9.05 -13.02
N SER A 420 4.91 -7.88 -13.62
CA SER A 420 4.51 -6.57 -13.11
C SER A 420 3.50 -6.02 -14.10
N ASN A 421 2.25 -5.80 -13.68
CA ASN A 421 1.17 -5.43 -14.58
C ASN A 421 0.45 -4.17 -14.09
N THR A 422 0.35 -3.17 -14.95
CA THR A 422 -0.35 -1.91 -14.65
C THR A 422 -1.35 -1.65 -15.76
N TYR A 423 -2.63 -1.48 -15.39
CA TYR A 423 -3.73 -1.29 -16.33
C TYR A 423 -4.82 -0.39 -15.72
N THR A 424 -5.67 0.21 -16.56
CA THR A 424 -6.53 1.34 -16.16
C THR A 424 -7.77 1.51 -17.04
N LEU A 425 -8.60 2.48 -16.67
CA LEU A 425 -9.69 3.10 -17.41
C LEU A 425 -9.45 4.62 -17.66
N GLU A 426 -8.23 5.10 -17.43
CA GLU A 426 -7.79 6.49 -17.19
C GLU A 426 -8.29 7.04 -15.84
N ALA A 427 -9.56 7.42 -15.74
CA ALA A 427 -10.13 7.94 -14.50
C ALA A 427 -10.64 6.82 -13.59
N SER A 428 -10.83 7.13 -12.30
CA SER A 428 -11.61 6.26 -11.41
C SER A 428 -13.04 6.18 -11.96
N TRP A 429 -13.49 4.95 -12.21
CA TRP A 429 -14.72 4.60 -12.92
C TRP A 429 -14.73 4.96 -14.42
N GLY A 430 -13.58 5.31 -15.00
CA GLY A 430 -13.40 5.64 -16.41
C GLY A 430 -14.32 6.77 -16.89
N SER A 431 -14.89 6.58 -18.08
CA SER A 431 -15.93 7.46 -18.64
C SER A 431 -17.23 7.48 -17.82
N ARG A 432 -17.36 6.60 -16.81
CA ARG A 432 -18.56 6.30 -16.00
C ARG A 432 -19.71 5.66 -16.78
N ILE A 433 -19.46 5.25 -18.02
CA ILE A 433 -20.42 4.59 -18.90
C ILE A 433 -20.25 3.08 -18.74
N VAL A 434 -21.35 2.37 -18.53
CA VAL A 434 -21.41 0.91 -18.42
C VAL A 434 -22.10 0.39 -19.67
N VAL A 435 -21.49 -0.58 -20.36
CA VAL A 435 -22.09 -1.16 -21.56
C VAL A 435 -23.36 -1.93 -21.20
N LYS A 436 -24.50 -1.44 -21.68
CA LYS A 436 -25.81 -2.01 -21.36
C LYS A 436 -25.92 -3.49 -21.73
N GLY A 437 -26.35 -4.31 -20.77
CA GLY A 437 -26.46 -5.77 -20.93
C GLY A 437 -25.14 -6.53 -21.03
N ALA A 438 -23.99 -5.86 -20.90
CA ALA A 438 -22.67 -6.50 -20.78
C ALA A 438 -21.95 -6.18 -19.47
N GLY A 439 -22.33 -5.11 -18.77
CA GLY A 439 -22.02 -4.85 -17.36
C GLY A 439 -20.59 -4.39 -17.04
N PHE A 440 -19.76 -4.12 -18.04
CA PHE A 440 -18.40 -3.58 -17.84
C PHE A 440 -18.33 -2.06 -18.09
N LEU A 441 -17.39 -1.40 -17.40
CA LEU A 441 -17.12 0.03 -17.55
C LEU A 441 -16.21 0.31 -18.74
N LEU A 442 -16.46 1.43 -19.42
CA LEU A 442 -15.63 1.92 -20.52
C LEU A 442 -14.59 2.93 -20.04
N ASN A 443 -13.37 2.80 -20.56
CA ASN A 443 -12.27 3.75 -20.30
C ASN A 443 -12.60 5.16 -20.81
N ASN A 444 -11.81 6.15 -20.40
CA ASN A 444 -11.77 7.46 -21.02
C ASN A 444 -10.37 7.81 -21.55
N GLU A 445 -9.66 6.80 -22.04
CA GLU A 445 -8.22 6.85 -22.31
C GLU A 445 -7.84 7.83 -23.42
N MET A 446 -8.77 8.20 -24.30
CA MET A 446 -8.51 9.26 -25.28
C MET A 446 -8.19 10.61 -24.60
N GLY A 447 -8.58 10.80 -23.33
CA GLY A 447 -8.19 11.96 -22.50
C GLY A 447 -6.67 12.08 -22.26
N ASP A 448 -5.93 10.99 -22.41
CA ASP A 448 -4.48 10.92 -22.26
C ASP A 448 -3.75 11.41 -23.55
N PHE A 449 -4.49 11.80 -24.60
CA PHE A 449 -3.95 12.53 -25.76
C PHE A 449 -3.94 14.05 -25.54
N ASN A 450 -3.01 14.71 -26.23
CA ASN A 450 -2.93 16.16 -26.32
C ASN A 450 -4.06 16.71 -27.21
N TRP A 451 -5.25 16.93 -26.64
CA TRP A 451 -6.47 17.41 -27.33
C TRP A 451 -6.33 18.80 -27.97
N PHE A 452 -5.37 19.61 -27.51
CA PHE A 452 -5.15 20.97 -27.98
C PHE A 452 -3.69 21.12 -28.48
N PRO A 453 -3.39 20.66 -29.71
CA PRO A 453 -2.03 20.67 -30.25
C PRO A 453 -1.48 22.11 -30.38
N GLY A 454 -0.38 22.39 -29.70
CA GLY A 454 0.23 23.71 -29.54
C GLY A 454 0.15 24.29 -28.12
N GLU A 455 -0.66 23.70 -27.22
CA GLU A 455 -1.02 24.32 -25.94
C GLU A 455 -0.37 23.67 -24.66
N THR A 456 0.62 24.30 -23.98
CA THR A 456 1.30 23.87 -22.71
C THR A 456 1.95 24.98 -21.79
N ASN A 457 1.25 25.72 -20.88
CA ASN A 457 1.84 26.69 -19.91
C ASN A 457 1.81 26.18 -18.45
N ALA A 458 1.67 27.09 -17.48
CA ALA A 458 1.94 26.87 -16.06
C ALA A 458 0.97 25.96 -15.27
N ALA A 459 -0.19 25.59 -15.82
CA ALA A 459 -1.22 24.75 -15.18
C ALA A 459 -1.34 23.30 -15.72
N GLY A 460 -0.33 22.72 -16.38
CA GLY A 460 -0.20 21.26 -16.59
C GLY A 460 -0.67 20.56 -17.89
N ARG A 461 -1.41 21.19 -18.83
CA ARG A 461 -1.70 20.59 -20.16
C ARG A 461 -0.43 20.44 -20.94
N ILE A 462 -0.37 19.37 -21.70
CA ILE A 462 0.64 19.16 -22.72
C ILE A 462 -0.06 19.16 -24.09
N GLY A 463 0.52 19.87 -25.05
CA GLY A 463 -0.01 20.14 -26.39
C GLY A 463 1.01 19.76 -27.48
N THR A 464 2.08 19.08 -27.09
CA THR A 464 3.22 18.74 -27.95
C THR A 464 2.83 17.74 -29.06
N LYS A 465 3.57 17.76 -30.17
CA LYS A 465 3.30 16.91 -31.34
C LYS A 465 3.33 15.39 -31.09
N PRO A 466 4.23 14.81 -30.27
CA PRO A 466 4.33 13.35 -30.08
C PRO A 466 3.03 12.65 -29.70
N ASN A 467 2.18 13.32 -28.92
CA ASN A 467 0.99 12.73 -28.31
C ASN A 467 -0.33 13.37 -28.78
N THR A 468 -0.38 13.93 -30.00
CA THR A 468 -1.66 14.33 -30.60
C THR A 468 -2.49 13.12 -31.06
N VAL A 469 -3.80 13.26 -31.11
CA VAL A 469 -4.74 12.24 -31.63
C VAL A 469 -4.41 11.87 -33.09
N ALA A 470 -4.58 10.60 -33.43
CA ALA A 470 -4.61 10.08 -34.80
C ALA A 470 -5.25 8.68 -34.84
N ALA A 471 -5.93 8.33 -35.94
CA ALA A 471 -6.54 7.03 -36.18
C ALA A 471 -5.61 5.83 -35.84
N GLY A 472 -6.09 4.90 -35.01
CA GLY A 472 -5.38 3.69 -34.62
C GLY A 472 -4.10 3.89 -33.76
N LYS A 473 -3.86 5.12 -33.27
CA LYS A 473 -2.72 5.46 -32.41
C LYS A 473 -3.01 5.16 -30.94
N ARG A 474 -1.99 4.79 -30.16
CA ARG A 474 -2.05 4.64 -28.70
C ARG A 474 -1.70 5.95 -27.98
N MET A 475 -2.35 6.24 -26.86
CA MET A 475 -2.06 7.41 -26.02
C MET A 475 -0.82 7.19 -25.16
N LEU A 476 -0.05 8.26 -24.90
CA LEU A 476 1.14 8.22 -24.04
C LEU A 476 0.77 7.98 -22.57
N SER A 477 1.06 6.78 -22.07
CA SER A 477 0.73 6.41 -20.70
C SER A 477 1.83 6.72 -19.69
N SER A 478 1.45 6.96 -18.43
CA SER A 478 2.36 7.06 -17.28
C SER A 478 2.56 5.73 -16.53
N GLN A 479 1.86 4.67 -16.94
CA GLN A 479 1.92 3.34 -16.31
C GLN A 479 3.35 2.76 -16.35
N SER A 480 3.93 2.50 -15.17
CA SER A 480 5.35 2.16 -15.02
C SER A 480 5.60 0.80 -14.34
N PRO A 481 5.09 -0.33 -14.88
CA PRO A 481 5.46 -1.65 -14.35
C PRO A 481 6.97 -1.84 -14.50
N THR A 482 7.64 -2.17 -13.39
CA THR A 482 9.10 -2.08 -13.25
C THR A 482 9.63 -3.28 -12.46
N MET A 483 10.82 -3.76 -12.81
CA MET A 483 11.54 -4.79 -12.06
C MET A 483 13.00 -4.39 -11.84
N LEU A 484 13.59 -4.81 -10.72
CA LEU A 484 15.01 -4.68 -10.44
C LEU A 484 15.69 -6.04 -10.43
N GLU A 485 16.85 -6.13 -11.08
CA GLU A 485 17.74 -7.28 -11.00
C GLU A 485 19.12 -6.86 -10.45
N LYS A 486 19.78 -7.75 -9.72
CA LYS A 486 21.19 -7.63 -9.30
C LYS A 486 21.90 -8.90 -9.70
N ASP A 487 23.01 -8.78 -10.43
CA ASP A 487 23.77 -9.92 -10.96
C ASP A 487 22.91 -10.95 -11.75
N GLY A 488 21.88 -10.45 -12.45
CA GLY A 488 20.92 -11.26 -13.21
C GLY A 488 19.85 -11.99 -12.38
N LYS A 489 19.88 -11.87 -11.04
CA LYS A 489 18.83 -12.35 -10.13
C LYS A 489 17.77 -11.27 -9.93
N LEU A 490 16.51 -11.68 -9.89
CA LEU A 490 15.39 -10.79 -9.58
C LEU A 490 15.46 -10.36 -8.10
N VAL A 491 15.32 -9.06 -7.86
CA VAL A 491 15.32 -8.44 -6.50
C VAL A 491 13.95 -7.86 -6.17
N LEU A 492 13.33 -7.15 -7.13
CA LEU A 492 12.09 -6.41 -6.92
C LEU A 492 11.19 -6.48 -8.15
N VAL A 493 9.88 -6.59 -7.93
CA VAL A 493 8.79 -6.46 -8.89
C VAL A 493 7.84 -5.44 -8.31
N THR A 494 7.62 -4.32 -9.00
CA THR A 494 6.86 -3.19 -8.46
C THR A 494 6.20 -2.39 -9.58
N GLY A 495 5.40 -1.41 -9.19
CA GLY A 495 4.58 -0.55 -10.01
C GLY A 495 3.57 0.14 -9.10
N SER A 496 2.85 1.13 -9.62
CA SER A 496 1.82 1.84 -8.86
C SER A 496 0.72 2.34 -9.81
N PRO A 497 -0.50 2.57 -9.33
CA PRO A 497 -1.45 3.50 -9.93
C PRO A 497 -1.17 4.96 -9.56
N GLY A 498 -1.94 5.90 -10.12
CA GLY A 498 -1.86 7.33 -9.78
C GLY A 498 -1.60 8.30 -10.95
N GLY A 499 -2.00 7.96 -12.19
CA GLY A 499 -1.77 8.80 -13.37
C GLY A 499 -0.29 9.20 -13.54
N ARG A 500 -0.02 10.49 -13.73
CA ARG A 500 1.37 11.01 -13.84
C ARG A 500 2.23 10.77 -12.58
N THR A 501 1.64 10.59 -11.40
CA THR A 501 2.40 10.32 -10.15
C THR A 501 3.04 8.93 -10.08
N ILE A 502 2.66 8.02 -10.99
CA ILE A 502 3.20 6.65 -11.04
C ILE A 502 4.72 6.66 -11.20
N ILE A 503 5.26 7.51 -12.06
CA ILE A 503 6.69 7.58 -12.39
C ILE A 503 7.50 7.95 -11.14
N ASN A 504 7.13 9.03 -10.44
CA ASN A 504 7.81 9.46 -9.21
C ASN A 504 7.64 8.43 -8.08
N THR A 505 6.48 7.79 -7.98
CA THR A 505 6.21 6.77 -6.95
C THR A 505 7.12 5.55 -7.13
N VAL A 506 7.23 5.03 -8.36
CA VAL A 506 8.12 3.90 -8.65
C VAL A 506 9.59 4.31 -8.54
N LEU A 507 9.96 5.50 -9.00
CA LEU A 507 11.33 6.03 -8.83
C LEU A 507 11.73 6.10 -7.35
N GLY A 508 10.84 6.60 -6.48
CA GLY A 508 11.10 6.67 -5.03
C GLY A 508 11.29 5.29 -4.39
N ILE A 509 10.54 4.28 -4.82
CA ILE A 509 10.72 2.89 -4.34
C ILE A 509 12.04 2.30 -4.83
N VAL A 510 12.40 2.54 -6.10
CA VAL A 510 13.68 2.08 -6.66
C VAL A 510 14.84 2.72 -5.89
N LEU A 511 14.87 4.05 -5.75
CA LEU A 511 15.89 4.77 -4.98
C LEU A 511 15.93 4.31 -3.52
N GLY A 512 14.77 4.07 -2.89
CA GLY A 512 14.70 3.50 -1.54
C GLY A 512 15.49 2.19 -1.40
N VAL A 513 15.30 1.25 -2.33
CA VAL A 513 15.96 -0.07 -2.31
C VAL A 513 17.42 -0.02 -2.80
N THR A 514 17.77 0.86 -3.75
CA THR A 514 19.10 0.85 -4.40
C THR A 514 20.09 1.88 -3.85
N GLU A 515 19.62 3.06 -3.45
CA GLU A 515 20.46 4.18 -2.95
C GLU A 515 20.45 4.21 -1.42
N PHE A 516 19.25 4.29 -0.82
CA PHE A 516 19.08 4.44 0.63
C PHE A 516 19.16 3.11 1.40
N SER A 517 19.38 1.99 0.71
CA SER A 517 19.48 0.63 1.29
C SER A 517 18.31 0.24 2.21
N LEU A 518 17.13 0.83 1.99
CA LEU A 518 15.92 0.53 2.76
C LEU A 518 15.43 -0.89 2.46
N THR A 519 14.71 -1.48 3.42
CA THR A 519 13.95 -2.69 3.08
C THR A 519 12.84 -2.34 2.07
N PRO A 520 12.43 -3.27 1.21
CA PRO A 520 11.31 -3.06 0.29
C PRO A 520 10.02 -2.61 0.98
N GLU A 521 9.78 -3.06 2.22
CA GLU A 521 8.67 -2.63 3.06
C GLU A 521 8.76 -1.12 3.38
N GLN A 522 9.92 -0.65 3.83
CA GLN A 522 10.16 0.78 4.13
C GLN A 522 10.12 1.66 2.87
N ALA A 523 10.58 1.15 1.73
CA ALA A 523 10.52 1.84 0.44
C ALA A 523 9.07 2.04 -0.03
N VAL A 524 8.20 1.03 0.12
CA VAL A 524 6.76 1.13 -0.17
C VAL A 524 6.04 2.00 0.85
N ALA A 525 6.29 1.82 2.15
CA ALA A 525 5.57 2.50 3.22
C ALA A 525 5.81 4.01 3.26
N GLY A 526 7.08 4.43 3.18
CA GLY A 526 7.51 5.81 3.46
C GLY A 526 6.85 6.88 2.59
N ALA A 527 6.91 8.13 3.06
CA ALA A 527 6.25 9.27 2.44
C ALA A 527 6.80 9.58 1.04
N ARG A 528 5.91 10.08 0.16
CA ARG A 528 6.16 10.25 -1.28
C ARG A 528 6.13 11.72 -1.70
N MET A 529 6.77 11.99 -2.83
CA MET A 529 6.81 13.30 -3.48
C MET A 529 6.48 13.19 -4.96
N HIS A 530 6.07 14.30 -5.57
CA HIS A 530 5.79 14.37 -7.00
C HIS A 530 6.09 15.76 -7.57
N HIS A 531 6.82 15.76 -8.69
CA HIS A 531 7.02 16.93 -9.53
C HIS A 531 6.95 16.47 -11.00
N GLN A 532 6.16 17.15 -11.83
CA GLN A 532 5.83 16.73 -13.20
C GLN A 532 6.04 17.83 -14.26
N TRP A 533 7.02 18.70 -14.03
CA TRP A 533 7.28 19.92 -14.79
C TRP A 533 6.16 20.95 -14.64
N PHE A 534 4.99 20.75 -15.25
CA PHE A 534 3.83 21.63 -15.06
C PHE A 534 2.63 20.91 -14.39
N PRO A 535 1.93 21.54 -13.42
CA PRO A 535 2.24 22.84 -12.84
C PRO A 535 3.56 22.86 -12.06
N ASP A 536 4.15 24.03 -11.92
CA ASP A 536 5.49 24.23 -11.32
C ASP A 536 5.43 24.14 -9.79
N ARG A 537 5.02 22.97 -9.30
CA ARG A 537 4.65 22.67 -7.92
C ARG A 537 5.22 21.32 -7.50
N LEU A 538 5.86 21.29 -6.35
CA LEU A 538 6.31 20.08 -5.67
C LEU A 538 5.20 19.62 -4.73
N ASP A 539 4.49 18.56 -5.12
CA ASP A 539 3.53 17.89 -4.23
C ASP A 539 4.28 16.99 -3.25
N LEU A 540 4.02 17.16 -1.96
CA LEU A 540 4.48 16.27 -0.89
C LEU A 540 3.28 15.54 -0.27
N GLU A 541 3.45 14.24 -0.02
CA GLU A 541 2.43 13.41 0.58
C GLU A 541 2.25 13.71 2.08
N ALA A 542 1.02 13.90 2.53
CA ALA A 542 0.68 14.16 3.94
C ALA A 542 1.52 15.31 4.53
N LEU A 543 1.54 16.46 3.84
CA LEU A 543 2.46 17.58 4.08
C LEU A 543 2.53 18.04 5.54
N ASP A 544 1.39 18.01 6.25
CA ASP A 544 1.26 18.48 7.63
C ASP A 544 1.83 17.50 8.68
N HIS A 545 2.29 16.32 8.24
CA HIS A 545 2.88 15.28 9.08
C HIS A 545 4.39 15.11 8.82
N LEU A 546 5.10 14.55 9.80
CA LEU A 546 6.48 14.12 9.60
C LEU A 546 6.55 13.03 8.52
N PRO A 547 7.60 13.04 7.67
CA PRO A 547 8.78 13.91 7.73
C PRO A 547 8.60 15.26 7.03
N HIS A 548 7.62 15.40 6.14
CA HIS A 548 7.52 16.58 5.25
C HIS A 548 7.24 17.89 5.98
N SER A 549 6.50 17.84 7.10
CA SER A 549 6.23 19.03 7.92
C SER A 549 7.50 19.71 8.45
N GLY A 550 8.59 18.95 8.65
CA GLY A 550 9.88 19.44 9.12
C GLY A 550 10.77 20.07 8.04
N VAL A 551 10.50 19.83 6.76
CA VAL A 551 11.40 20.23 5.63
C VAL A 551 10.75 21.17 4.61
N GLN A 552 9.42 21.31 4.62
CA GLN A 552 8.69 22.17 3.68
C GLN A 552 9.16 23.64 3.64
N GLY A 553 9.60 24.19 4.79
CA GLY A 553 10.13 25.56 4.85
C GLY A 553 11.44 25.72 4.08
N GLN A 554 12.38 24.79 4.26
CA GLN A 554 13.68 24.79 3.57
C GLN A 554 13.51 24.57 2.06
N LEU A 555 12.55 23.74 1.66
CA LEU A 555 12.21 23.54 0.24
C LEU A 555 11.57 24.79 -0.38
N ALA A 556 10.79 25.56 0.40
CA ALA A 556 10.26 26.85 -0.04
C ALA A 556 11.36 27.94 -0.13
N GLU A 557 12.35 27.93 0.77
CA GLU A 557 13.55 28.78 0.69
C GLU A 557 14.39 28.47 -0.56
N MET A 558 14.49 27.20 -0.96
CA MET A 558 15.04 26.76 -2.25
C MET A 558 14.16 27.15 -3.45
N GLY A 559 13.00 27.78 -3.25
CA GLY A 559 12.12 28.30 -4.31
C GLY A 559 11.10 27.30 -4.86
N HIS A 560 10.88 26.14 -4.22
CA HIS A 560 9.79 25.25 -4.62
C HIS A 560 8.42 25.78 -4.15
N GLN A 561 7.43 25.78 -5.04
CA GLN A 561 6.02 25.91 -4.63
C GLN A 561 5.55 24.57 -4.04
N ILE A 562 5.30 24.52 -2.73
CA ILE A 562 4.91 23.28 -2.05
C ILE A 562 3.39 23.06 -2.17
N GLY A 563 2.99 21.85 -2.57
CA GLY A 563 1.61 21.40 -2.60
C GLY A 563 1.37 20.26 -1.62
N ASN A 564 0.22 20.27 -0.93
CA ASN A 564 -0.21 19.13 -0.12
C ASN A 564 -0.94 18.10 -0.97
N ARG A 565 -0.56 16.82 -0.84
CA ARG A 565 -1.24 15.68 -1.44
C ARG A 565 -1.61 14.69 -0.33
N PRO A 566 -2.90 14.46 0.01
CA PRO A 566 -3.27 13.58 1.12
C PRO A 566 -2.78 12.14 0.97
N LYS A 567 -2.67 11.63 -0.27
CA LYS A 567 -2.07 10.32 -0.60
C LYS A 567 -1.56 10.26 -2.03
N GLN A 568 -0.53 9.46 -2.29
CA GLN A 568 0.08 9.25 -3.60
C GLN A 568 0.29 7.76 -3.90
N GLY A 569 -0.36 7.25 -4.95
CA GLY A 569 -0.15 5.90 -5.47
C GLY A 569 -0.67 4.76 -4.59
N SER A 570 -0.33 3.52 -4.98
CA SER A 570 -0.60 2.27 -4.26
C SER A 570 0.29 1.14 -4.80
N ALA A 571 1.49 1.01 -4.24
CA ALA A 571 2.56 0.24 -4.84
C ALA A 571 2.62 -1.24 -4.37
N HIS A 572 1.76 -2.07 -4.97
CA HIS A 572 1.73 -3.52 -4.72
C HIS A 572 2.99 -4.21 -5.25
N THR A 573 3.84 -4.67 -4.35
CA THR A 573 5.25 -5.00 -4.62
C THR A 573 5.56 -6.44 -4.21
N VAL A 574 6.40 -7.13 -4.99
CA VAL A 574 7.04 -8.39 -4.59
C VAL A 574 8.55 -8.22 -4.59
N ALA A 575 9.19 -8.45 -3.44
CA ALA A 575 10.63 -8.52 -3.31
C ALA A 575 11.12 -9.97 -3.17
N ILE A 576 12.39 -10.21 -3.47
CA ILE A 576 13.06 -11.50 -3.31
C ILE A 576 14.23 -11.33 -2.33
N ASP A 577 14.16 -12.00 -1.18
CA ASP A 577 15.32 -12.13 -0.28
C ASP A 577 16.41 -12.94 -1.01
N GLN A 578 17.56 -12.32 -1.24
CA GLN A 578 18.66 -12.92 -2.00
C GLN A 578 19.43 -14.00 -1.22
N VAL A 579 19.23 -14.11 0.10
CA VAL A 579 19.85 -15.11 0.96
C VAL A 579 18.94 -16.33 1.13
N SER A 580 17.69 -16.12 1.53
CA SER A 580 16.73 -17.22 1.76
C SER A 580 15.97 -17.66 0.50
N ASN A 581 16.02 -16.88 -0.59
CA ASN A 581 15.20 -17.03 -1.79
C ASN A 581 13.67 -16.95 -1.52
N MET A 582 13.28 -16.42 -0.36
CA MET A 582 11.88 -16.17 -0.02
C MET A 582 11.34 -14.99 -0.82
N ARG A 583 10.10 -15.12 -1.32
CA ARG A 583 9.35 -14.01 -1.89
C ARG A 583 8.65 -13.26 -0.77
N ILE A 584 8.67 -11.94 -0.82
CA ILE A 584 8.06 -11.03 0.15
C ILE A 584 7.01 -10.21 -0.60
N GLY A 585 5.73 -10.44 -0.32
CA GLY A 585 4.62 -9.69 -0.94
C GLY A 585 4.18 -8.57 -0.01
N ILE A 586 4.15 -7.34 -0.54
CA ILE A 586 3.98 -6.10 0.22
C ILE A 586 2.85 -5.30 -0.42
N ALA A 587 1.70 -5.23 0.25
CA ALA A 587 0.58 -4.40 -0.17
C ALA A 587 0.67 -3.00 0.48
N ASP A 588 0.46 -1.97 -0.34
CA ASP A 588 0.52 -0.57 0.10
C ASP A 588 -0.76 -0.18 0.86
N ARG A 589 -0.60 0.50 2.00
CA ARG A 589 -1.69 0.93 2.89
C ARG A 589 -2.63 2.00 2.30
N ARG A 590 -2.22 2.69 1.23
CA ARG A 590 -2.90 3.87 0.67
C ARG A 590 -4.22 3.57 -0.06
N ARG A 591 -4.47 2.31 -0.37
CA ARG A 591 -5.72 1.76 -0.91
C ARG A 591 -6.03 0.43 -0.21
N SER A 592 -7.18 -0.16 -0.52
CA SER A 592 -7.43 -1.58 -0.22
C SER A 592 -6.43 -2.48 -0.93
N GLY A 593 -6.39 -3.73 -0.49
CA GLY A 593 -5.64 -4.78 -1.15
C GLY A 593 -5.22 -5.88 -0.19
N GLY A 594 -4.26 -6.65 -0.64
CA GLY A 594 -3.58 -7.64 0.17
C GLY A 594 -2.76 -8.61 -0.68
N PRO A 595 -1.63 -9.11 -0.15
CA PRO A 595 -0.89 -10.18 -0.78
C PRO A 595 -1.55 -11.55 -0.51
N ALA A 596 -1.31 -12.54 -1.36
CA ALA A 596 -1.68 -13.94 -1.17
C ALA A 596 -0.60 -14.87 -1.74
N ALA A 597 -0.31 -16.00 -1.08
CA ALA A 597 0.83 -16.85 -1.42
C ALA A 597 0.59 -18.36 -1.31
N HIS A 598 1.44 -19.13 -1.99
CA HIS A 598 1.37 -20.59 -2.21
C HIS A 598 1.40 -21.42 -0.92
N LYS A 599 2.28 -21.06 0.02
CA LYS A 599 2.29 -21.58 1.38
C LYS A 599 2.19 -20.40 2.35
N HIS A 600 1.45 -20.60 3.43
CA HIS A 600 0.89 -19.50 4.19
C HIS A 600 1.72 -19.15 5.43
N ASP A 601 2.81 -18.42 5.23
CA ASP A 601 3.58 -17.82 6.32
C ASP A 601 3.23 -16.33 6.45
N THR A 602 2.11 -16.06 7.14
CA THR A 602 1.62 -14.71 7.45
C THR A 602 2.58 -13.98 8.38
N VAL A 603 2.74 -12.64 8.26
CA VAL A 603 3.60 -11.84 9.15
C VAL A 603 2.86 -10.66 9.79
N ALA A 604 3.32 -10.32 10.98
CA ALA A 604 3.02 -9.10 11.71
C ALA A 604 2.96 -7.84 10.83
N ARG A 605 2.03 -6.94 11.18
CA ARG A 605 2.02 -5.55 10.73
C ARG A 605 3.17 -4.81 11.45
N TRP A 606 3.97 -4.05 10.70
CA TRP A 606 5.14 -3.35 11.25
C TRP A 606 4.81 -1.90 11.55
N ASP A 607 4.99 -1.50 12.81
CA ASP A 607 4.88 -0.10 13.24
C ASP A 607 6.22 0.63 13.08
N PHE A 608 6.16 1.90 12.68
CA PHE A 608 7.32 2.76 12.47
C PHE A 608 6.98 4.18 12.98
N ASP A 609 7.43 4.48 14.19
CA ASP A 609 7.54 5.85 14.70
C ASP A 609 9.02 6.20 14.87
N ASP A 610 9.47 7.20 14.10
CA ASP A 610 10.87 7.63 14.00
C ASP A 610 11.19 8.80 14.96
N GLU A 611 10.42 9.01 16.03
CA GLU A 611 10.64 10.14 16.95
C GLU A 611 11.81 9.93 17.91
N ILE A 612 12.94 10.54 17.56
CA ILE A 612 14.04 10.83 18.48
C ILE A 612 13.64 12.02 19.36
N ASN A 613 13.03 11.77 20.54
CA ASN A 613 13.39 12.52 21.76
C ASN A 613 12.82 11.98 23.08
N THR A 614 13.46 12.42 24.16
CA THR A 614 13.26 11.93 25.52
C THR A 614 12.03 12.50 26.24
N GLN A 615 10.99 11.68 26.44
CA GLN A 615 10.28 11.50 27.73
C GLN A 615 9.34 10.29 27.62
N LEU A 616 9.41 9.35 28.57
CA LEU A 616 8.79 8.02 28.48
C LEU A 616 7.25 8.08 28.42
N PRO A 617 6.59 7.71 27.30
CA PRO A 617 5.14 7.54 27.24
C PRO A 617 4.73 6.13 27.73
N GLN A 618 3.49 5.99 28.20
CA GLN A 618 2.87 4.67 28.33
C GLN A 618 2.54 4.14 26.92
N ALA A 619 3.29 3.13 26.48
CA ALA A 619 2.97 2.38 25.26
C ALA A 619 2.21 1.10 25.63
N THR A 620 0.88 1.11 25.49
CA THR A 620 0.02 -0.07 25.74
C THR A 620 0.05 -0.99 24.52
N TYR A 621 0.54 -2.22 24.70
CA TYR A 621 0.79 -3.16 23.60
C TYR A 621 -0.46 -3.98 23.24
N HIS A 622 -1.03 -3.74 22.06
CA HIS A 622 -2.09 -4.57 21.47
C HIS A 622 -1.69 -5.01 20.04
N GLY A 623 -0.97 -6.13 19.90
CA GLY A 623 -0.44 -6.57 18.60
C GLY A 623 -0.12 -8.06 18.46
N LYS A 624 -0.63 -8.68 17.37
CA LYS A 624 -0.30 -10.04 16.92
C LYS A 624 1.14 -10.13 16.37
N ILE A 625 1.89 -11.14 16.79
CA ILE A 625 3.24 -11.47 16.30
C ILE A 625 3.20 -12.76 15.46
N LYS A 626 3.99 -12.85 14.36
CA LYS A 626 4.86 -14.01 14.00
C LYS A 626 5.36 -13.96 12.54
N GLN A 627 6.66 -14.12 12.35
CA GLN A 627 7.33 -15.02 11.39
C GLN A 627 8.75 -15.22 11.96
N GLN A 628 9.38 -16.38 11.90
CA GLN A 628 8.87 -17.76 11.81
C GLN A 628 9.84 -18.55 12.69
N TRP A 629 9.34 -19.22 13.73
CA TRP A 629 10.14 -20.15 14.52
C TRP A 629 9.40 -21.47 14.54
N THR A 630 10.15 -22.57 14.44
CA THR A 630 9.62 -23.90 14.15
C THR A 630 8.56 -24.35 15.15
N ASN A 631 7.56 -25.04 14.61
CA ASN A 631 6.34 -25.55 15.23
C ASN A 631 5.29 -24.48 15.54
N ALA A 632 4.05 -24.87 15.22
CA ALA A 632 2.89 -24.00 15.20
C ALA A 632 2.64 -23.30 16.54
N LEU A 633 1.83 -22.24 16.51
CA LEU A 633 0.94 -22.01 17.65
C LEU A 633 -0.07 -23.17 17.68
N PRO A 634 -0.15 -23.98 18.75
CA PRO A 634 -1.30 -24.83 18.96
C PRO A 634 -2.52 -23.92 19.11
N ALA A 635 -3.37 -23.90 18.08
CA ALA A 635 -4.71 -23.32 18.05
C ALA A 635 -4.95 -21.92 18.69
N SER A 636 -3.92 -21.10 18.94
CA SER A 636 -4.08 -19.82 19.63
C SER A 636 -4.66 -18.75 18.71
N THR A 637 -5.98 -18.69 18.63
CA THR A 637 -6.69 -17.51 18.12
C THR A 637 -6.53 -16.38 19.14
N ILE A 638 -5.68 -15.40 18.84
CA ILE A 638 -5.96 -14.05 19.36
C ILE A 638 -7.26 -13.60 18.70
N ASP A 639 -8.30 -13.46 19.49
CA ASP A 639 -9.63 -13.02 19.07
C ASP A 639 -9.62 -11.54 18.63
N GLY A 640 -10.80 -10.98 18.39
CA GLY A 640 -10.95 -9.57 18.01
C GLY A 640 -10.62 -8.56 19.12
N SER A 641 -10.36 -9.00 20.36
CA SER A 641 -10.07 -8.15 21.52
C SER A 641 -8.58 -7.89 21.77
N GLY A 642 -7.70 -8.72 21.19
CA GLY A 642 -6.25 -8.62 21.38
C GLY A 642 -5.64 -9.56 22.44
N CYS A 643 -6.45 -10.35 23.14
CA CYS A 643 -5.97 -11.35 24.11
C CYS A 643 -5.21 -12.51 23.44
N LEU A 644 -4.07 -12.92 23.99
CA LEU A 644 -3.40 -14.17 23.66
C LEU A 644 -4.05 -15.35 24.39
N THR A 645 -4.93 -16.04 23.68
CA THR A 645 -5.58 -17.27 24.14
C THR A 645 -4.79 -18.51 23.73
N ILE A 646 -4.41 -19.36 24.69
CA ILE A 646 -3.77 -20.66 24.41
C ILE A 646 -4.86 -21.74 24.31
N LYS A 647 -4.96 -22.44 23.17
CA LYS A 647 -5.91 -23.55 22.94
C LYS A 647 -5.15 -24.83 22.59
N SER A 648 -5.70 -26.00 22.91
CA SER A 648 -5.05 -27.28 22.62
C SER A 648 -4.85 -27.50 21.10
N SER A 649 -3.69 -28.00 20.67
CA SER A 649 -3.61 -28.75 19.42
C SER A 649 -2.77 -30.01 19.62
N HIS A 650 -3.46 -31.15 19.58
CA HIS A 650 -2.95 -32.52 19.73
C HIS A 650 -2.26 -32.84 21.07
N PRO A 651 -2.61 -33.97 21.72
CA PRO A 651 -1.88 -34.42 22.89
C PRO A 651 -0.43 -34.79 22.50
N HIS A 652 0.51 -34.51 23.40
CA HIS A 652 1.94 -34.89 23.36
C HIS A 652 2.96 -33.96 22.66
N GLU A 653 2.62 -32.78 22.15
CA GLU A 653 3.62 -31.85 21.58
C GLU A 653 4.00 -30.66 22.49
N ARG A 654 5.32 -30.35 22.52
CA ARG A 654 5.88 -29.17 23.20
C ARG A 654 5.85 -27.97 22.25
N ALA A 655 5.07 -26.95 22.58
CA ALA A 655 4.97 -25.73 21.78
C ALA A 655 5.87 -24.62 22.33
N ASN A 656 6.63 -23.97 21.45
CA ASN A 656 7.53 -22.86 21.77
C ASN A 656 7.24 -21.63 20.90
N THR A 657 7.38 -20.44 21.46
CA THR A 657 7.37 -19.16 20.74
C THR A 657 8.52 -18.30 21.23
N TYR A 658 9.30 -17.73 20.31
CA TYR A 658 10.46 -16.90 20.61
C TYR A 658 10.26 -15.47 20.10
N LEU A 659 10.59 -14.49 20.93
CA LEU A 659 10.51 -13.05 20.67
C LEU A 659 11.92 -12.46 20.84
N PRO A 660 12.50 -11.76 19.85
CA PRO A 660 13.85 -11.22 19.97
C PRO A 660 13.93 -10.12 21.03
N VAL A 661 15.06 -10.07 21.74
CA VAL A 661 15.38 -9.04 22.75
C VAL A 661 16.54 -8.19 22.25
N ASN A 662 16.59 -6.92 22.66
CA ASN A 662 17.65 -6.00 22.28
C ASN A 662 19.04 -6.53 22.72
N LYS A 663 19.97 -6.63 21.75
CA LYS A 663 21.30 -7.24 21.93
C LYS A 663 22.20 -6.51 22.93
N SER A 664 21.94 -5.24 23.24
CA SER A 664 22.71 -4.44 24.21
C SER A 664 22.06 -4.35 25.60
N ALA A 665 20.97 -5.09 25.87
CA ALA A 665 20.27 -5.03 27.15
C ALA A 665 21.00 -5.76 28.30
N GLY A 666 21.48 -4.99 29.29
CA GLY A 666 22.04 -5.51 30.56
C GLY A 666 20.96 -5.85 31.61
N GLN A 667 19.77 -5.30 31.48
CA GLN A 667 18.59 -5.63 32.28
C GLN A 667 17.36 -5.75 31.38
N ILE A 668 16.55 -6.78 31.60
CA ILE A 668 15.31 -7.03 30.88
C ILE A 668 14.25 -7.44 31.90
N ALA A 669 13.04 -6.92 31.78
CA ALA A 669 11.87 -7.34 32.53
C ALA A 669 10.73 -7.64 31.55
N VAL A 670 10.01 -8.74 31.77
CA VAL A 670 8.76 -9.04 31.08
C VAL A 670 7.63 -9.12 32.11
N GLU A 671 6.52 -8.48 31.79
CA GLU A 671 5.27 -8.48 32.57
C GLU A 671 4.16 -9.09 31.71
N LEU A 672 3.34 -9.96 32.29
CA LEU A 672 2.22 -10.62 31.63
C LEU A 672 0.98 -10.57 32.53
N GLU A 673 -0.11 -10.03 32.00
CA GLU A 673 -1.40 -10.00 32.68
C GLU A 673 -2.22 -11.23 32.31
N VAL A 674 -2.38 -12.13 33.28
CA VAL A 674 -3.13 -13.38 33.13
C VAL A 674 -4.51 -13.18 33.74
N ARG A 675 -5.56 -13.17 32.90
CA ARG A 675 -6.96 -13.05 33.36
C ARG A 675 -7.56 -14.37 33.76
N GLU A 676 -7.36 -15.39 32.93
CA GLU A 676 -7.96 -16.71 33.06
C GLU A 676 -6.85 -17.75 32.88
N LEU A 677 -6.86 -18.77 33.73
CA LEU A 677 -5.89 -19.87 33.72
C LEU A 677 -6.61 -21.12 34.21
N LYS A 678 -6.64 -22.18 33.38
CA LYS A 678 -7.41 -23.40 33.61
C LYS A 678 -6.62 -24.62 33.14
N PHE A 679 -6.17 -25.46 34.07
CA PHE A 679 -5.47 -26.72 33.79
C PHE A 679 -6.48 -27.87 33.76
N SER A 680 -7.01 -28.19 32.57
CA SER A 680 -8.19 -29.05 32.41
C SER A 680 -7.92 -30.56 32.51
N GLY A 681 -6.66 -31.02 32.47
CA GLY A 681 -6.32 -32.44 32.47
C GLY A 681 -6.26 -33.14 33.82
N ASP A 682 -6.04 -34.46 33.76
CA ASP A 682 -5.96 -35.40 34.89
C ASP A 682 -4.50 -35.85 35.17
N GLN A 683 -3.49 -34.99 34.94
CA GLN A 683 -2.08 -35.34 35.10
C GLN A 683 -1.20 -34.22 35.66
N LYS A 684 -0.19 -34.61 36.47
CA LYS A 684 0.81 -33.76 37.14
C LYS A 684 1.81 -33.02 36.22
N ASN A 685 1.58 -33.01 34.91
CA ASN A 685 2.57 -32.62 33.89
C ASN A 685 2.15 -31.41 33.04
N GLU A 686 1.10 -30.68 33.44
CA GLU A 686 0.67 -29.47 32.75
C GLU A 686 1.42 -28.23 33.26
N ILE A 687 2.13 -27.56 32.35
CA ILE A 687 3.13 -26.54 32.65
C ILE A 687 3.13 -25.46 31.56
N ILE A 688 3.09 -24.18 31.98
CA ILE A 688 3.38 -23.02 31.13
C ILE A 688 4.70 -22.40 31.59
N ARG A 689 5.67 -22.24 30.70
CA ARG A 689 6.94 -21.56 30.98
C ARG A 689 7.07 -20.26 30.21
N ILE A 690 7.56 -19.23 30.91
CA ILE A 690 7.80 -17.88 30.39
C ILE A 690 9.22 -17.51 30.80
N GLY A 691 10.16 -17.42 29.87
CA GLY A 691 11.58 -17.27 30.23
C GLY A 691 12.48 -16.77 29.12
N PHE A 692 13.76 -16.58 29.42
CA PHE A 692 14.74 -16.06 28.46
C PHE A 692 15.64 -17.17 27.92
N SER A 693 15.97 -17.12 26.62
CA SER A 693 16.92 -18.01 25.95
C SER A 693 18.02 -17.22 25.22
N ASN A 694 19.17 -17.85 25.04
CA ASN A 694 20.30 -17.32 24.25
C ASN A 694 20.34 -17.87 22.81
N ASP A 695 19.56 -18.93 22.55
CA ASP A 695 19.53 -19.72 21.32
C ASP A 695 18.07 -20.20 21.09
N PRO A 696 17.49 -20.08 19.89
CA PRO A 696 16.14 -20.56 19.58
C PRO A 696 16.12 -22.01 19.09
N ASP A 697 17.24 -22.49 18.52
CA ASP A 697 17.42 -23.83 17.96
C ASP A 697 17.92 -24.82 19.04
N ARG A 698 18.49 -24.31 20.15
CA ARG A 698 18.88 -25.09 21.33
C ARG A 698 18.07 -24.66 22.56
N PRO A 699 17.28 -25.54 23.20
CA PRO A 699 16.33 -25.18 24.27
C PRO A 699 16.97 -24.89 25.64
N ILE A 700 18.22 -24.42 25.68
CA ILE A 700 18.97 -24.11 26.91
C ILE A 700 18.49 -22.75 27.44
N VAL A 701 17.45 -22.80 28.28
CA VAL A 701 16.86 -21.63 28.93
C VAL A 701 17.85 -21.01 29.92
N ALA A 702 17.94 -19.69 29.96
CA ALA A 702 18.69 -18.95 30.96
C ALA A 702 17.94 -18.91 32.30
N THR A 703 16.65 -18.57 32.25
CA THR A 703 15.71 -18.60 33.38
C THR A 703 14.26 -18.53 32.91
N SER A 704 13.29 -19.07 33.65
CA SER A 704 11.86 -18.96 33.40
C SER A 704 11.01 -18.89 34.66
N ILE A 705 9.96 -18.06 34.63
CA ILE A 705 8.73 -18.31 35.41
C ILE A 705 8.08 -19.57 34.87
N VAL A 706 7.60 -20.41 35.77
CA VAL A 706 6.89 -21.64 35.46
C VAL A 706 5.60 -21.70 36.26
N LEU A 707 4.49 -21.82 35.55
CA LEU A 707 3.15 -22.03 36.10
C LEU A 707 2.80 -23.50 35.95
N SER A 708 2.38 -24.15 37.03
CA SER A 708 2.01 -25.56 37.02
C SER A 708 0.94 -25.86 38.06
N ARG A 709 0.19 -26.94 37.85
CA ARG A 709 -0.84 -27.43 38.79
C ARG A 709 -0.26 -28.48 39.73
N LYS A 710 -0.47 -28.31 41.04
CA LYS A 710 -0.21 -29.32 42.07
C LYS A 710 -1.28 -30.41 42.04
N SER A 711 -1.02 -31.54 42.71
CA SER A 711 -1.95 -32.67 42.79
C SER A 711 -3.20 -32.44 43.65
N ASP A 712 -3.23 -31.39 44.45
CA ASP A 712 -4.37 -30.94 45.25
C ASP A 712 -5.33 -30.02 44.46
N GLY A 713 -4.89 -29.47 43.32
CA GLY A 713 -5.65 -28.55 42.48
C GLY A 713 -5.08 -27.14 42.41
N ASP A 714 -4.22 -26.75 43.35
CA ASP A 714 -3.60 -25.42 43.41
C ASP A 714 -2.75 -25.14 42.16
N ILE A 715 -2.76 -23.89 41.71
CA ILE A 715 -1.80 -23.39 40.71
C ILE A 715 -0.64 -22.71 41.44
N VAL A 716 0.59 -23.10 41.09
CA VAL A 716 1.81 -22.52 41.61
C VAL A 716 2.62 -21.77 40.56
N ILE A 717 3.34 -20.76 41.02
CA ILE A 717 4.41 -20.05 40.31
C ILE A 717 5.76 -20.47 40.91
N GLN A 718 6.68 -20.94 40.09
CA GLN A 718 8.07 -21.23 40.47
C GLN A 718 9.06 -20.62 39.47
N GLY A 719 10.33 -20.50 39.85
CA GLY A 719 11.39 -20.05 38.96
C GLY A 719 12.37 -21.16 38.62
N GLU A 720 12.53 -21.51 37.35
CA GLU A 720 13.49 -22.51 36.90
C GLU A 720 14.69 -21.84 36.19
N SER A 721 15.93 -22.25 36.50
CA SER A 721 17.12 -21.93 35.70
C SER A 721 17.92 -23.23 35.48
N PRO A 722 17.83 -23.85 34.28
CA PRO A 722 18.52 -25.09 33.97
C PRO A 722 20.05 -24.99 34.05
N GLY A 723 20.72 -26.07 34.50
CA GLY A 723 22.17 -26.11 34.68
C GLY A 723 22.57 -25.84 36.14
N GLU A 724 23.62 -25.05 36.35
CA GLU A 724 24.10 -24.64 37.70
C GLU A 724 23.31 -23.44 38.29
N GLY A 725 22.16 -23.11 37.69
CA GLY A 725 21.29 -22.04 38.17
C GLY A 725 20.56 -22.41 39.46
N THR A 726 20.13 -21.40 40.23
CA THR A 726 19.34 -21.63 41.45
C THR A 726 17.88 -21.27 41.22
N ALA A 727 16.98 -22.22 41.46
CA ALA A 727 15.54 -22.04 41.33
C ALA A 727 14.95 -21.08 42.39
N VAL A 728 13.81 -20.47 42.07
CA VAL A 728 12.93 -19.81 43.05
C VAL A 728 11.83 -20.82 43.44
N PRO A 729 11.62 -21.13 44.73
CA PRO A 729 10.63 -22.12 45.16
C PRO A 729 9.18 -21.80 44.69
N ALA A 730 8.37 -22.85 44.60
CA ALA A 730 6.98 -22.75 44.19
C ALA A 730 6.11 -22.02 45.24
N THR A 731 5.39 -20.97 44.82
CA THR A 731 4.36 -20.29 45.63
C THR A 731 2.98 -20.55 45.03
N THR A 732 1.97 -20.88 45.84
CA THR A 732 0.56 -20.96 45.37
C THR A 732 0.05 -19.56 45.03
N ILE A 733 -0.61 -19.41 43.87
CA ILE A 733 -1.29 -18.19 43.41
C ILE A 733 -2.78 -18.40 43.07
N SER A 734 -3.26 -19.64 43.13
CA SER A 734 -4.67 -19.99 42.88
C SER A 734 -5.03 -21.28 43.62
N GLN A 735 -6.31 -21.41 43.96
CA GLN A 735 -6.91 -22.59 44.58
C GLN A 735 -7.90 -23.22 43.59
N ASP A 736 -8.20 -24.51 43.75
CA ASP A 736 -9.23 -25.25 42.98
C ASP A 736 -9.18 -25.03 41.46
N ASN A 737 -7.96 -24.90 40.90
CA ASN A 737 -7.70 -24.73 39.47
C ASN A 737 -8.24 -23.43 38.82
N GLU A 738 -8.61 -22.42 39.62
CA GLU A 738 -9.08 -21.12 39.12
C GLU A 738 -8.29 -19.96 39.74
N LEU A 739 -8.04 -18.91 38.95
CA LEU A 739 -7.54 -17.63 39.45
C LEU A 739 -8.71 -16.82 40.03
N ALA A 740 -8.67 -16.53 41.33
CA ALA A 740 -9.72 -15.74 42.00
C ALA A 740 -9.87 -14.31 41.43
N GLN A 741 -8.81 -13.77 40.83
CA GLN A 741 -8.78 -12.50 40.11
C GLN A 741 -7.60 -12.47 39.13
N PRO A 742 -7.60 -11.59 38.10
CA PRO A 742 -6.47 -11.43 37.20
C PRO A 742 -5.17 -11.09 37.94
N ILE A 743 -4.06 -11.64 37.45
CA ILE A 743 -2.74 -11.52 38.07
C ILE A 743 -1.68 -11.09 37.04
N THR A 744 -0.93 -10.03 37.34
CA THR A 744 0.25 -9.64 36.57
C THR A 744 1.46 -10.39 37.10
N LEU A 745 2.14 -11.15 36.24
CA LEU A 745 3.38 -11.87 36.55
C LEU A 745 4.57 -11.13 35.95
N ARG A 746 5.65 -10.95 36.71
CA ARG A 746 6.87 -10.24 36.25
C ARG A 746 8.12 -11.09 36.44
N LEU A 747 8.85 -11.33 35.34
CA LEU A 747 10.19 -11.93 35.36
C LEU A 747 11.22 -10.85 35.01
N GLU A 748 12.12 -10.57 35.95
CA GLU A 748 13.30 -9.74 35.69
C GLU A 748 14.55 -10.61 35.50
N ILE A 749 15.39 -10.27 34.54
CA ILE A 749 16.75 -10.80 34.40
C ILE A 749 17.76 -9.64 34.31
N ASN A 750 18.82 -9.74 35.09
CA ASN A 750 20.01 -8.91 34.95
C ASN A 750 21.12 -9.80 34.39
N THR A 751 21.34 -9.70 33.08
CA THR A 751 22.30 -10.52 32.34
C THR A 751 23.75 -10.22 32.77
N THR A 752 24.05 -8.96 33.06
CA THR A 752 25.38 -8.52 33.56
C THR A 752 25.71 -9.09 34.95
N ARG A 753 24.72 -9.29 35.83
CA ARG A 753 24.90 -9.83 37.19
C ARG A 753 24.56 -11.32 37.34
N GLY A 754 24.02 -11.96 36.31
CA GLY A 754 23.62 -13.38 36.34
C GLY A 754 22.48 -13.70 37.33
N ILE A 755 21.60 -12.73 37.63
CA ILE A 755 20.51 -12.87 38.61
C ILE A 755 19.17 -12.62 37.94
N TYR A 756 18.15 -13.39 38.33
CA TYR A 756 16.75 -13.15 37.96
C TYR A 756 15.85 -13.03 39.19
N ARG A 757 14.69 -12.42 39.03
CA ARG A 757 13.65 -12.29 40.06
C ARG A 757 12.27 -12.51 39.51
N ILE A 758 11.39 -13.00 40.38
CA ILE A 758 9.99 -13.30 40.04
C ILE A 758 9.07 -12.53 40.98
N TYR A 759 8.06 -11.91 40.39
CA TYR A 759 7.04 -11.18 41.11
C TYR A 759 5.65 -11.54 40.58
N SER A 760 4.64 -11.36 41.42
CA SER A 760 3.24 -11.30 40.99
C SER A 760 2.53 -10.09 41.63
N LYS A 761 1.37 -9.73 41.10
CA LYS A 761 0.55 -8.61 41.54
C LYS A 761 -0.89 -8.89 41.16
N SER A 762 -1.85 -8.74 42.07
CA SER A 762 -3.26 -8.88 41.70
C SER A 762 -3.82 -7.60 41.07
N LEU A 763 -4.88 -7.74 40.28
CA LEU A 763 -5.63 -6.61 39.75
C LEU A 763 -6.14 -5.71 40.88
N GLY A 764 -5.79 -4.42 40.84
CA GLY A 764 -6.15 -3.43 41.86
C GLY A 764 -5.09 -3.18 42.95
N ASP A 765 -4.09 -4.05 43.11
CA ASP A 765 -2.95 -3.77 43.98
C ASP A 765 -2.14 -2.57 43.45
N SER A 766 -1.37 -1.92 44.32
CA SER A 766 -0.37 -0.93 43.92
C SER A 766 0.99 -1.57 43.64
N ASN A 767 1.43 -2.51 44.49
CA ASN A 767 2.79 -3.05 44.51
C ASN A 767 2.86 -4.52 44.07
N PHE A 768 4.03 -4.93 43.57
CA PHE A 768 4.35 -6.31 43.25
C PHE A 768 4.82 -7.09 44.50
N GLN A 769 4.23 -8.27 44.74
CA GLN A 769 4.76 -9.27 45.67
C GLN A 769 5.99 -9.95 45.05
N ASN A 770 7.11 -9.98 45.77
CA ASN A 770 8.35 -10.64 45.35
C ASN A 770 8.36 -12.10 45.83
N HIS A 771 8.48 -13.06 44.92
CA HIS A 771 8.56 -14.49 45.24
C HIS A 771 9.99 -14.99 45.47
N GLY A 772 11.00 -14.22 45.06
CA GLY A 772 12.41 -14.54 45.30
C GLY A 772 13.34 -14.18 44.15
N ALA A 773 14.60 -14.52 44.34
CA ALA A 773 15.67 -14.31 43.37
C ALA A 773 16.45 -15.61 43.12
N GLY A 774 16.83 -15.85 41.87
CA GLY A 774 17.64 -17.00 41.46
C GLY A 774 18.86 -16.60 40.64
N LYS A 775 19.79 -17.53 40.44
CA LYS A 775 20.98 -17.37 39.59
C LYS A 775 20.76 -18.01 38.22
N VAL A 776 21.31 -17.38 37.18
CA VAL A 776 21.29 -17.84 35.79
C VAL A 776 22.56 -18.64 35.47
N ALA A 777 22.42 -19.82 34.87
CA ALA A 777 23.55 -20.74 34.63
C ALA A 777 24.57 -20.31 33.54
N THR A 778 24.35 -19.23 32.78
CA THR A 778 25.29 -18.77 31.75
C THR A 778 25.45 -17.25 31.71
N SER A 779 26.68 -16.78 31.52
CA SER A 779 27.04 -15.35 31.37
C SER A 779 26.79 -14.76 29.98
N ARG A 780 26.00 -15.43 29.13
CA ARG A 780 25.67 -14.96 27.77
C ARG A 780 24.40 -14.10 27.82
N PRO A 781 24.35 -12.97 27.10
CA PRO A 781 23.15 -12.14 27.06
C PRO A 781 21.97 -12.94 26.49
N ALA A 782 20.82 -12.80 27.13
CA ALA A 782 19.55 -13.31 26.62
C ALA A 782 19.24 -12.62 25.27
N LYS A 783 18.97 -13.42 24.23
CA LYS A 783 18.66 -12.93 22.89
C LYS A 783 17.18 -13.06 22.55
N PHE A 784 16.46 -13.90 23.28
CA PHE A 784 15.05 -14.21 23.03
C PHE A 784 14.28 -14.35 24.35
N LEU A 785 13.07 -13.80 24.40
CA LEU A 785 12.02 -14.17 25.33
C LEU A 785 11.29 -15.39 24.72
N ARG A 786 11.08 -16.43 25.51
CA ARG A 786 10.47 -17.72 25.15
C ARG A 786 9.19 -17.91 25.96
N LEU A 787 8.10 -18.20 25.25
CA LEU A 787 6.86 -18.73 25.80
C LEU A 787 6.77 -20.21 25.41
N SER A 788 6.47 -21.09 26.37
CA SER A 788 6.44 -22.54 26.17
C SER A 788 5.24 -23.15 26.90
N VAL A 789 4.59 -24.14 26.29
CA VAL A 789 3.50 -24.90 26.92
C VAL A 789 3.78 -26.39 26.74
N GLU A 790 3.61 -27.14 27.82
CA GLU A 790 3.87 -28.58 27.94
C GLU A 790 2.73 -29.18 28.78
N GLY A 791 2.06 -30.25 28.33
CA GLY A 791 0.94 -30.83 29.08
C GLY A 791 -0.02 -31.67 28.23
N ASN A 792 -1.03 -32.24 28.87
CA ASN A 792 -2.06 -33.08 28.23
C ASN A 792 -3.47 -32.55 28.54
N PHE A 793 -3.71 -31.29 28.14
CA PHE A 793 -4.95 -30.55 28.37
C PHE A 793 -6.13 -31.23 27.66
N THR A 794 -7.09 -31.75 28.43
CA THR A 794 -8.17 -32.62 27.93
C THR A 794 -9.41 -31.85 27.44
N ASP A 795 -9.68 -30.65 27.96
CA ASP A 795 -10.71 -29.78 27.40
C ASP A 795 -10.24 -29.16 26.07
N LYS A 796 -11.10 -29.15 25.05
CA LYS A 796 -10.91 -28.37 23.81
C LYS A 796 -11.07 -26.85 24.01
N GLY A 797 -11.03 -26.39 25.26
CA GLY A 797 -11.27 -25.01 25.67
C GLY A 797 -10.01 -24.15 25.70
N GLU A 798 -10.15 -22.99 26.34
CA GLU A 798 -9.07 -22.02 26.53
C GLU A 798 -8.32 -22.36 27.83
N VAL A 799 -7.01 -22.56 27.74
CA VAL A 799 -6.15 -23.03 28.85
C VAL A 799 -5.55 -21.85 29.62
N ALA A 800 -5.21 -20.78 28.91
CA ALA A 800 -4.74 -19.54 29.50
C ALA A 800 -5.10 -18.36 28.60
N LYS A 801 -5.45 -17.23 29.21
CA LYS A 801 -5.77 -15.97 28.56
C LYS A 801 -4.88 -14.86 29.09
N ILE A 802 -3.92 -14.46 28.26
CA ILE A 802 -2.99 -13.38 28.55
C ILE A 802 -3.51 -12.14 27.83
N GLU A 803 -3.91 -11.12 28.59
CA GLU A 803 -4.50 -9.89 28.05
C GLU A 803 -3.43 -8.91 27.55
N SER A 804 -2.34 -8.77 28.31
CA SER A 804 -1.23 -7.89 27.98
C SER A 804 0.13 -8.58 28.20
N LEU A 805 1.11 -8.23 27.36
CA LEU A 805 2.52 -8.60 27.52
C LEU A 805 3.34 -7.33 27.31
N GLN A 806 4.04 -6.89 28.35
CA GLN A 806 4.95 -5.75 28.31
C GLN A 806 6.38 -6.23 28.48
N MET A 807 7.31 -5.74 27.65
CA MET A 807 8.74 -6.00 27.80
C MET A 807 9.49 -4.68 27.93
N ASN A 808 10.22 -4.54 29.04
CA ASN A 808 11.02 -3.37 29.37
C ASN A 808 12.50 -3.78 29.41
N TRP A 809 13.41 -2.96 28.89
CA TRP A 809 14.85 -3.22 28.99
C TRP A 809 15.65 -1.94 29.26
N LYS A 810 16.88 -2.12 29.75
CA LYS A 810 17.87 -1.05 29.89
C LYS A 810 19.17 -1.46 29.21
N PRO A 811 19.74 -0.62 28.32
CA PRO A 811 21.04 -0.90 27.72
C PRO A 811 22.12 -0.95 28.80
N ASP A 812 23.15 -1.77 28.59
CA ASP A 812 24.34 -1.77 29.45
C ASP A 812 25.12 -0.46 29.25
N LYS A 813 25.22 0.35 30.31
CA LYS A 813 25.91 1.66 30.27
C LYS A 813 27.41 1.55 29.95
N ASN A 814 27.98 0.34 29.95
CA ASN A 814 29.37 0.10 29.64
C ASN A 814 29.63 -0.30 28.17
N GLN A 815 28.61 -0.35 27.31
CA GLN A 815 28.78 -0.58 25.86
C GLN A 815 28.40 0.67 25.06
N ASN A 816 29.40 1.53 24.83
CA ASN A 816 29.34 2.52 23.75
C ASN A 816 29.52 1.81 22.41
N ASN A 817 28.42 1.62 21.67
CA ASN A 817 28.32 1.54 20.20
C ASN A 817 26.86 1.34 19.79
#